data_AF-A0AA88KLF2-F1
#
_entry.id   AF-A0AA88KLF2-F1
#
_cell.length_a   1.000
_cell.length_b   1.000
_cell.length_c   1.000
_cell.angle_alpha   90.00
_cell.angle_beta   90.00
_cell.angle_gamma   90.00
#
_symmetry.space_group_name_H-M   'P 1'
#
loop_
_entity.id
_entity.type
_entity.pdbx_description
1 polymer ?
#
loop_
_entity_poly.entity_id
_entity_poly.type
_entity_poly.pdbx_seq_one_letter_code
_entity_poly.pdbx_strand_id
1 'polypeptide(L)'
;MKEVSMNIKLKEFFDTIIKGLKTSPISTVPHLPSLHFPENTFEHNVKANFDILTHMFKIKRSQSSSVLNTGIFRTAKLIFETGKIPDTSFDSFFTSNNSSLFLEYMEELVTSYQSTVDSRNKIENEQCVTSTLDQLWKTVEKLYEPCRIPSSKACSKAGLWPKLLPTRILSQLLFENKSNNPFFHRDLVGAIAILFTHQQRFKRLQALSLDMNKKVLYERELENTGHENWQPSMYPEWLILEIEMNMMIRPIQFEVASNMMYCDSNMVMQFNMGEGKTSVIIPMLALKLNTNQLARLTVLKQLLNTNFTSLVFKLGGILGRKVLTIPFSRDTELESQQLDQLKQSLVNLKEQKGVLITVPEYRLSFELKGLETGLKTQYMLSRKFIELQEWMDTNCRDVLDESDEILHVRYQLIYTIGDQLSLDADSLRWTMLQRIFRLIKRRAKTFAETFERESEFHAIDGSYQSEFPHFRLLDRNIYSTEFVPTLVQDILDGHAADINIPFKKEHRPLLERFMTKEEVSQSEMDQVQQLYEDTVTWNELLIMRGLFAYQTLFHALNKRWRVNYGVRENSTKLMAVPFRAKDVASERAEFGHPDVAILLTLLSYYYSGLSHEQLDTVFKSLECMQNPDIEYQKWLSETPCKENIPSSLRSFHSINLSDYQLKNRQLYPMLSRTCQPLIFI
;
A
#
# COMPACT_ATOMS: atom_id res chain seq x y z
N MET A 1 45.19 -13.43 2.54
CA MET A 1 43.96 -14.12 2.95
C MET A 1 43.33 -14.65 1.67
N LYS A 2 43.81 -15.78 1.16
CA LYS A 2 43.52 -17.18 1.56
C LYS A 2 42.05 -17.53 1.34
N GLU A 3 41.87 -18.38 0.31
CA GLU A 3 40.90 -19.47 0.23
C GLU A 3 39.45 -19.16 0.60
N VAL A 4 38.64 -18.90 -0.42
CA VAL A 4 37.26 -19.39 -0.46
C VAL A 4 37.12 -20.18 -1.75
N SER A 5 37.42 -21.47 -1.67
CA SER A 5 37.09 -22.46 -2.69
C SER A 5 35.57 -22.49 -2.86
N MET A 6 35.09 -22.21 -4.07
CA MET A 6 33.70 -22.45 -4.48
C MET A 6 33.42 -23.96 -4.37
N ASN A 7 32.86 -24.39 -3.25
CA ASN A 7 32.28 -25.72 -3.11
C ASN A 7 30.76 -25.57 -3.18
N ILE A 8 30.22 -25.34 -4.37
CA ILE A 8 28.88 -25.86 -4.63
C ILE A 8 29.10 -27.35 -4.87
N LYS A 9 28.59 -28.20 -3.99
CA LYS A 9 28.53 -29.65 -4.19
C LYS A 9 27.52 -30.00 -5.31
N LEU A 10 27.60 -29.32 -6.46
CA LEU A 10 26.87 -29.67 -7.69
C LEU A 10 27.18 -31.10 -8.09
N LYS A 11 28.39 -31.57 -7.80
CA LYS A 11 28.80 -32.97 -7.95
C LYS A 11 27.89 -33.93 -7.19
N GLU A 12 27.71 -33.75 -5.87
CA GLU A 12 26.81 -34.61 -5.08
C GLU A 12 25.35 -34.46 -5.52
N PHE A 13 24.93 -33.27 -5.95
CA PHE A 13 23.58 -33.03 -6.47
C PHE A 13 23.31 -33.79 -7.78
N PHE A 14 24.21 -33.69 -8.77
CA PHE A 14 24.13 -34.43 -10.02
C PHE A 14 24.28 -35.95 -9.82
N ASP A 15 25.20 -36.39 -8.94
CA ASP A 15 25.37 -37.80 -8.57
C ASP A 15 24.10 -38.38 -7.92
N THR A 16 23.39 -37.57 -7.11
CA THR A 16 22.12 -37.97 -6.47
C THR A 16 20.97 -38.06 -7.49
N ILE A 17 20.88 -37.14 -8.45
CA ILE A 17 19.91 -37.20 -9.55
C ILE A 17 20.15 -38.44 -10.41
N ILE A 18 21.41 -38.75 -10.74
CA ILE A 18 21.78 -39.94 -11.52
C ILE A 18 21.45 -41.22 -10.76
N LYS A 19 21.71 -41.26 -9.46
CA LYS A 19 21.36 -42.41 -8.61
C LYS A 19 19.83 -42.59 -8.48
N GLY A 20 19.07 -41.50 -8.44
CA GLY A 20 17.60 -41.48 -8.45
C GLY A 20 17.02 -42.01 -9.78
N LEU A 21 17.55 -41.53 -10.91
CA LEU A 21 17.16 -42.00 -12.25
C LEU A 21 17.50 -43.48 -12.49
N LYS A 22 18.55 -44.00 -11.85
CA LYS A 22 18.94 -45.42 -11.90
C LYS A 22 18.10 -46.35 -11.01
N THR A 23 17.38 -45.81 -10.02
CA THR A 23 16.69 -46.62 -8.97
C THR A 23 15.16 -46.59 -9.03
N SER A 24 14.54 -45.70 -9.82
CA SER A 24 13.09 -45.66 -10.01
C SER A 24 12.60 -46.83 -10.89
N PRO A 25 11.68 -47.70 -10.41
CA PRO A 25 11.14 -48.79 -11.22
C PRO A 25 10.29 -48.24 -12.36
N ILE A 26 10.49 -48.80 -13.56
CA ILE A 26 9.71 -48.55 -14.77
C ILE A 26 8.34 -49.24 -14.61
N SER A 27 7.46 -48.68 -13.81
CA SER A 27 6.07 -49.14 -13.74
C SER A 27 5.17 -48.04 -13.21
N THR A 28 4.39 -47.40 -14.08
CA THR A 28 2.92 -47.49 -14.10
C THR A 28 2.37 -46.62 -15.24
N VAL A 29 1.33 -47.13 -15.88
CA VAL A 29 0.61 -46.58 -17.04
C VAL A 29 0.14 -45.13 -16.77
N PRO A 30 0.48 -44.14 -17.62
CA PRO A 30 -0.07 -42.79 -17.52
C PRO A 30 -1.31 -42.63 -18.40
N HIS A 31 -2.42 -42.14 -17.83
CA HIS A 31 -3.54 -41.57 -18.59
C HIS A 31 -3.26 -40.09 -18.89
N LEU A 32 -3.62 -39.57 -20.07
CA LEU A 32 -3.34 -38.18 -20.47
C LEU A 32 -3.95 -37.13 -19.51
N PRO A 33 -3.26 -36.01 -19.23
CA PRO A 33 -3.87 -34.84 -18.62
C PRO A 33 -4.71 -34.08 -19.67
N SER A 34 -5.94 -33.71 -19.31
CA SER A 34 -6.81 -32.86 -20.13
C SER A 34 -6.13 -31.51 -20.38
N LEU A 35 -5.88 -31.20 -21.65
CA LEU A 35 -5.38 -29.92 -22.11
C LEU A 35 -6.42 -28.82 -21.84
N HIS A 36 -6.39 -28.18 -20.68
CA HIS A 36 -7.12 -26.93 -20.47
C HIS A 36 -6.32 -25.79 -21.11
N PHE A 37 -6.71 -25.42 -22.33
CA PHE A 37 -6.28 -24.21 -23.00
C PHE A 37 -7.18 -23.03 -22.57
N PRO A 38 -6.65 -21.79 -22.49
CA PRO A 38 -7.49 -20.60 -22.33
C PRO A 38 -8.41 -20.46 -23.56
N GLU A 39 -9.73 -20.51 -23.35
CA GLU A 39 -10.72 -20.78 -24.40
C GLU A 39 -10.85 -19.70 -25.50
N ASN A 40 -10.31 -18.49 -25.35
CA ASN A 40 -10.77 -17.36 -26.19
C ASN A 40 -9.86 -16.93 -27.36
N THR A 41 -8.69 -17.54 -27.57
CA THR A 41 -7.77 -17.13 -28.67
C THR A 41 -7.51 -18.20 -29.74
N PHE A 42 -7.96 -19.44 -29.51
CA PHE A 42 -7.64 -20.57 -30.40
C PHE A 42 -8.70 -20.82 -31.48
N GLU A 43 -9.99 -20.53 -31.23
CA GLU A 43 -11.07 -20.88 -32.16
C GLU A 43 -10.91 -20.25 -33.56
N HIS A 44 -10.43 -19.01 -33.64
CA HIS A 44 -10.31 -18.30 -34.93
C HIS A 44 -9.13 -18.79 -35.78
N ASN A 45 -8.00 -19.13 -35.15
CA ASN A 45 -6.80 -19.60 -35.84
C ASN A 45 -6.86 -21.10 -36.20
N VAL A 46 -7.63 -21.89 -35.45
CA VAL A 46 -7.89 -23.29 -35.77
C VAL A 46 -8.79 -23.40 -37.00
N LYS A 47 -9.89 -22.63 -37.07
CA LYS A 47 -10.80 -22.66 -38.23
C LYS A 47 -10.10 -22.35 -39.56
N ALA A 48 -9.27 -21.31 -39.58
CA ALA A 48 -8.54 -20.90 -40.79
C ALA A 48 -7.53 -21.96 -41.27
N ASN A 49 -6.82 -22.64 -40.35
CA ASN A 49 -5.87 -23.70 -40.69
C ASN A 49 -6.58 -25.02 -41.09
N PHE A 50 -7.77 -25.29 -40.55
CA PHE A 50 -8.60 -26.44 -40.93
C PHE A 50 -9.21 -26.31 -42.33
N ASP A 51 -9.59 -25.10 -42.75
CA ASP A 51 -10.09 -24.85 -44.12
C ASP A 51 -9.00 -25.05 -45.18
N ILE A 52 -7.76 -24.63 -44.89
CA ILE A 52 -6.59 -24.84 -45.76
C ILE A 52 -6.29 -26.33 -45.93
N LEU A 53 -6.32 -27.11 -44.85
CA LEU A 53 -6.10 -28.56 -44.90
C LEU A 53 -7.21 -29.28 -45.68
N THR A 54 -8.47 -28.85 -45.53
CA THR A 54 -9.62 -29.38 -46.29
C THR A 54 -9.47 -29.08 -47.78
N HIS A 55 -8.96 -27.90 -48.13
CA HIS A 55 -8.70 -27.51 -49.52
C HIS A 55 -7.54 -28.30 -50.13
N MET A 56 -6.45 -28.50 -49.38
CA MET A 56 -5.32 -29.35 -49.78
C MET A 56 -5.71 -30.83 -49.94
N PHE A 57 -6.64 -31.34 -49.12
CA PHE A 57 -7.13 -32.71 -49.21
C PHE A 57 -8.00 -32.95 -50.45
N LYS A 58 -8.78 -31.96 -50.89
CA LYS A 58 -9.54 -32.03 -52.14
C LYS A 58 -8.63 -32.04 -53.38
N ILE A 59 -7.53 -31.29 -53.35
CA ILE A 59 -6.55 -31.23 -54.45
C ILE A 59 -5.79 -32.56 -54.60
N LYS A 60 -5.54 -33.30 -53.51
CA LYS A 60 -4.79 -34.57 -53.57
C LYS A 60 -5.61 -35.78 -54.04
N ARG A 61 -6.94 -35.68 -54.09
CA ARG A 61 -7.81 -36.79 -54.53
C ARG A 61 -7.88 -36.94 -56.06
N SER A 62 -7.38 -35.96 -56.82
CA SER A 62 -7.33 -36.01 -58.28
C SER A 62 -6.11 -36.74 -58.85
N GLN A 63 -5.18 -37.24 -58.01
CA GLN A 63 -4.02 -37.98 -58.46
C GLN A 63 -3.82 -39.28 -57.67
N SER A 64 -4.07 -40.38 -58.40
CA SER A 64 -3.59 -41.76 -58.22
C SER A 64 -3.75 -42.48 -56.88
N SER A 65 -4.49 -43.57 -56.98
CA SER A 65 -4.62 -44.70 -56.06
C SER A 65 -3.32 -45.47 -55.85
N SER A 66 -2.97 -45.77 -54.60
CA SER A 66 -2.63 -47.14 -54.17
C SER A 66 -2.43 -47.24 -52.65
N VAL A 67 -3.05 -48.28 -52.09
CA VAL A 67 -2.80 -48.99 -50.81
C VAL A 67 -2.26 -48.13 -49.65
N LEU A 68 -3.18 -47.58 -48.84
CA LEU A 68 -2.87 -47.00 -47.54
C LEU A 68 -3.65 -47.72 -46.43
N ASN A 69 -2.90 -48.15 -45.41
CA ASN A 69 -3.35 -48.86 -44.22
C ASN A 69 -4.71 -48.36 -43.68
N THR A 70 -5.70 -49.24 -43.66
CA THR A 70 -7.11 -48.97 -43.31
C THR A 70 -7.33 -48.51 -41.86
N GLY A 71 -6.37 -48.78 -40.96
CA GLY A 71 -6.40 -48.29 -39.57
C GLY A 71 -6.14 -46.79 -39.43
N ILE A 72 -5.14 -46.26 -40.14
CA ILE A 72 -4.74 -44.84 -40.05
C ILE A 72 -5.82 -43.93 -40.63
N PHE A 73 -6.47 -44.38 -41.72
CA PHE A 73 -7.58 -43.67 -42.34
C PHE A 73 -8.82 -43.61 -41.44
N ARG A 74 -9.09 -44.64 -40.64
CA ARG A 74 -10.20 -44.63 -39.67
C ARG A 74 -9.97 -43.62 -38.54
N THR A 75 -8.78 -43.58 -37.96
CA THR A 75 -8.46 -42.65 -36.86
C THR A 75 -8.40 -41.21 -37.34
N ALA A 76 -7.80 -40.95 -38.50
CA ALA A 76 -7.77 -39.62 -39.09
C ALA A 76 -9.18 -39.12 -39.46
N LYS A 77 -10.05 -40.00 -39.98
CA LYS A 77 -11.45 -39.69 -40.29
C LYS A 77 -12.27 -39.41 -39.02
N LEU A 78 -12.06 -40.18 -37.95
CA LEU A 78 -12.73 -39.97 -36.65
C LEU A 78 -12.34 -38.63 -36.01
N ILE A 79 -11.05 -38.25 -36.08
CA ILE A 79 -10.56 -36.94 -35.61
C ILE A 79 -11.14 -35.80 -36.46
N PHE A 80 -11.24 -36.01 -37.77
CA PHE A 80 -11.84 -35.03 -38.70
C PHE A 80 -13.35 -34.83 -38.51
N GLU A 81 -14.09 -35.88 -38.17
CA GLU A 81 -15.55 -35.83 -38.00
C GLU A 81 -15.97 -35.38 -36.59
N THR A 82 -15.16 -35.63 -35.56
CA THR A 82 -15.55 -35.39 -34.15
C THR A 82 -14.74 -34.31 -33.43
N GLY A 83 -13.61 -33.87 -33.99
CA GLY A 83 -12.70 -32.92 -33.32
C GLY A 83 -12.00 -33.48 -32.07
N LYS A 84 -12.19 -34.78 -31.75
CA LYS A 84 -11.64 -35.45 -30.58
C LYS A 84 -10.70 -36.59 -31.00
N ILE A 85 -9.56 -36.69 -30.31
CA ILE A 85 -8.60 -37.79 -30.48
C ILE A 85 -9.06 -38.95 -29.58
N PRO A 86 -9.19 -40.20 -30.08
CA PRO A 86 -9.62 -41.32 -29.24
C PRO A 86 -8.53 -41.72 -28.22
N ASP A 87 -8.90 -41.68 -26.94
CA ASP A 87 -8.03 -41.80 -25.75
C ASP A 87 -7.16 -43.06 -25.71
N THR A 88 -7.55 -44.16 -26.35
CA THR A 88 -6.84 -45.45 -26.24
C THR A 88 -5.65 -45.62 -27.18
N SER A 89 -5.44 -44.71 -28.14
CA SER A 89 -4.40 -44.85 -29.16
C SER A 89 -3.08 -44.16 -28.83
N PHE A 90 -3.02 -43.35 -27.76
CA PHE A 90 -1.81 -42.64 -27.34
C PHE A 90 -1.04 -43.36 -26.21
N ASP A 91 -1.71 -44.21 -25.43
CA ASP A 91 -1.13 -44.85 -24.24
C ASP A 91 -0.06 -45.92 -24.57
N SER A 92 -0.13 -46.54 -25.75
CA SER A 92 0.87 -47.52 -26.23
C SER A 92 1.98 -46.90 -27.09
N PHE A 93 1.92 -45.59 -27.32
CA PHE A 93 2.70 -44.92 -28.36
C PHE A 93 4.10 -44.46 -27.92
N PHE A 94 4.37 -44.41 -26.61
CA PHE A 94 5.54 -43.70 -26.05
C PHE A 94 6.45 -44.54 -25.13
N THR A 95 6.23 -45.85 -24.99
CA THR A 95 6.96 -46.69 -24.01
C THR A 95 8.25 -47.33 -24.54
N SER A 96 8.66 -47.09 -25.78
CA SER A 96 9.87 -47.71 -26.34
C SER A 96 10.79 -46.70 -27.02
N ASN A 97 11.91 -46.43 -26.32
CA ASN A 97 13.25 -46.07 -26.81
C ASN A 97 13.86 -44.87 -26.06
N ASN A 98 15.09 -45.09 -25.58
CA ASN A 98 16.13 -44.10 -25.19
C ASN A 98 16.57 -44.04 -23.72
N SER A 99 16.23 -45.00 -22.85
CA SER A 99 16.69 -44.93 -21.45
C SER A 99 18.20 -45.14 -21.26
N SER A 100 18.86 -46.00 -22.05
CA SER A 100 20.30 -46.30 -21.87
C SER A 100 21.23 -45.21 -22.43
N LEU A 101 21.00 -44.76 -23.67
CA LEU A 101 21.74 -43.67 -24.32
C LEU A 101 21.62 -42.34 -23.56
N PHE A 102 20.47 -42.10 -22.92
CA PHE A 102 20.27 -40.92 -22.07
C PHE A 102 21.12 -40.98 -20.80
N LEU A 103 21.25 -42.14 -20.17
CA LEU A 103 22.08 -42.33 -18.98
C LEU A 103 23.58 -42.22 -19.29
N GLU A 104 24.06 -42.79 -20.39
CA GLU A 104 25.45 -42.67 -20.84
C GLU A 104 25.82 -41.22 -21.16
N TYR A 105 24.94 -40.48 -21.84
CA TYR A 105 25.18 -39.08 -22.19
C TYR A 105 25.17 -38.14 -20.97
N MET A 106 24.36 -38.47 -19.95
CA MET A 106 24.36 -37.74 -18.67
C MET A 106 25.66 -37.98 -17.88
N GLU A 107 26.23 -39.19 -17.93
CA GLU A 107 27.54 -39.49 -17.34
C GLU A 107 28.68 -38.73 -18.04
N GLU A 108 28.67 -38.63 -19.37
CA GLU A 108 29.66 -37.83 -20.12
C GLU A 108 29.57 -36.32 -19.79
N LEU A 109 28.36 -35.79 -19.67
CA LEU A 109 28.11 -34.39 -19.30
C LEU A 109 28.66 -34.05 -17.90
N VAL A 110 28.50 -34.96 -16.95
CA VAL A 110 29.04 -34.82 -15.58
C VAL A 110 30.56 -34.85 -15.59
N THR A 111 31.15 -35.74 -16.39
CA THR A 111 32.60 -35.88 -16.50
C THR A 111 33.25 -34.64 -17.16
N SER A 112 32.58 -34.08 -18.17
CA SER A 112 32.95 -32.82 -18.83
C SER A 112 32.91 -31.63 -17.85
N TYR A 113 31.86 -31.53 -17.04
CA TYR A 113 31.73 -30.50 -16.01
C TYR A 113 32.78 -30.65 -14.89
N GLN A 114 33.05 -31.89 -14.44
CA GLN A 114 34.07 -32.19 -13.42
C GLN A 114 35.48 -31.76 -13.86
N SER A 115 35.79 -31.86 -15.15
CA SER A 115 37.10 -31.45 -15.68
C SER A 115 37.33 -29.93 -15.75
N THR A 116 36.26 -29.13 -15.70
CA THR A 116 36.29 -27.67 -15.93
C THR A 116 36.15 -26.84 -14.65
N VAL A 117 35.66 -27.41 -13.55
CA VAL A 117 35.57 -26.71 -12.24
C VAL A 117 36.93 -26.62 -11.53
N ASP A 118 37.91 -27.46 -11.90
CA ASP A 118 39.24 -27.49 -11.30
C ASP A 118 40.18 -26.34 -11.76
N SER A 119 39.76 -25.51 -12.74
CA SER A 119 40.58 -24.40 -13.24
C SER A 119 40.12 -23.03 -12.71
N ARG A 120 41.06 -22.32 -12.05
CA ARG A 120 40.84 -21.10 -11.24
C ARG A 120 40.57 -19.80 -12.02
N ASN A 121 39.95 -19.84 -13.20
CA ASN A 121 39.72 -18.64 -14.02
C ASN A 121 38.23 -18.25 -14.12
N LYS A 122 37.91 -17.02 -13.70
CA LYS A 122 36.54 -16.46 -13.69
C LYS A 122 35.83 -16.45 -15.07
N ILE A 123 36.59 -16.39 -16.17
CA ILE A 123 36.09 -16.39 -17.55
C ILE A 123 35.78 -17.83 -18.02
N GLU A 124 36.50 -18.83 -17.51
CA GLU A 124 36.28 -20.25 -17.84
C GLU A 124 34.95 -20.75 -17.24
N ASN A 125 34.55 -20.22 -16.08
CA ASN A 125 33.27 -20.58 -15.44
C ASN A 125 32.03 -20.11 -16.22
N GLU A 126 32.05 -18.93 -16.85
CA GLU A 126 30.91 -18.45 -17.66
C GLU A 126 30.75 -19.25 -18.95
N GLN A 127 31.88 -19.55 -19.62
CA GLN A 127 31.90 -20.39 -20.80
C GLN A 127 31.45 -21.82 -20.48
N CYS A 128 31.87 -22.35 -19.33
CA CYS A 128 31.43 -23.64 -18.82
C CYS A 128 29.91 -23.66 -18.59
N VAL A 129 29.35 -22.73 -17.80
CA VAL A 129 27.90 -22.69 -17.54
C VAL A 129 27.08 -22.55 -18.83
N THR A 130 27.52 -21.69 -19.75
CA THR A 130 26.82 -21.52 -21.05
C THR A 130 26.91 -22.78 -21.90
N SER A 131 28.08 -23.42 -21.98
CA SER A 131 28.27 -24.66 -22.73
C SER A 131 27.45 -25.81 -22.15
N THR A 132 27.43 -25.98 -20.82
CA THR A 132 26.63 -27.00 -20.14
C THR A 132 25.14 -26.75 -20.33
N LEU A 133 24.69 -25.49 -20.24
CA LEU A 133 23.30 -25.12 -20.51
C LEU A 133 22.90 -25.46 -21.95
N ASP A 134 23.75 -25.13 -22.94
CA ASP A 134 23.49 -25.45 -24.35
C ASP A 134 23.44 -26.98 -24.58
N GLN A 135 24.32 -27.74 -23.92
CA GLN A 135 24.33 -29.20 -24.01
C GLN A 135 23.05 -29.81 -23.40
N LEU A 136 22.64 -29.36 -22.22
CA LEU A 136 21.41 -29.83 -21.57
C LEU A 136 20.16 -29.40 -22.36
N TRP A 137 20.15 -28.20 -22.93
CA TRP A 137 19.07 -27.74 -23.78
C TRP A 137 18.95 -28.60 -25.04
N LYS A 138 20.07 -28.94 -25.70
CA LYS A 138 20.08 -29.90 -26.82
C LYS A 138 19.56 -31.28 -26.41
N THR A 139 19.84 -31.73 -25.19
CA THR A 139 19.27 -32.98 -24.66
C THR A 139 17.76 -32.88 -24.54
N VAL A 140 17.24 -31.76 -24.03
CA VAL A 140 15.80 -31.51 -23.97
C VAL A 140 15.19 -31.44 -25.38
N GLU A 141 15.84 -30.78 -26.33
CA GLU A 141 15.39 -30.75 -27.73
C GLU A 141 15.28 -32.16 -28.30
N LYS A 142 16.30 -33.01 -28.10
CA LYS A 142 16.28 -34.42 -28.51
C LYS A 142 15.19 -35.24 -27.82
N LEU A 143 14.94 -35.02 -26.52
CA LEU A 143 13.88 -35.71 -25.78
C LEU A 143 12.49 -35.36 -26.31
N TYR A 144 12.32 -34.12 -26.77
CA TYR A 144 11.07 -33.59 -27.30
C TYR A 144 11.02 -33.64 -28.84
N GLU A 145 11.98 -34.30 -29.50
CA GLU A 145 11.94 -34.53 -30.94
C GLU A 145 10.78 -35.48 -31.32
N PRO A 146 10.19 -35.29 -32.51
CA PRO A 146 9.18 -36.21 -33.02
C PRO A 146 9.72 -37.65 -33.07
N CYS A 147 9.10 -38.58 -32.33
CA CYS A 147 9.48 -39.98 -32.32
C CYS A 147 9.53 -40.56 -33.75
N ARG A 148 10.25 -41.68 -33.95
CA ARG A 148 10.37 -42.34 -35.27
C ARG A 148 9.05 -42.80 -35.89
N ILE A 149 7.94 -42.71 -35.14
CA ILE A 149 6.60 -43.14 -35.54
C ILE A 149 5.99 -42.14 -36.54
N PRO A 150 5.33 -42.60 -37.63
CA PRO A 150 4.85 -41.73 -38.71
C PRO A 150 3.89 -40.60 -38.29
N SER A 151 3.06 -40.82 -37.27
CA SER A 151 2.10 -39.83 -36.78
C SER A 151 2.77 -38.64 -36.07
N SER A 152 3.83 -38.88 -35.30
CA SER A 152 4.60 -37.81 -34.66
C SER A 152 5.30 -36.93 -35.70
N LYS A 153 5.89 -37.55 -36.73
CA LYS A 153 6.45 -36.84 -37.89
C LYS A 153 5.37 -36.07 -38.67
N ALA A 154 4.16 -36.61 -38.78
CA ALA A 154 3.04 -35.92 -39.42
C ALA A 154 2.59 -34.68 -38.62
N CYS A 155 2.47 -34.78 -37.29
CA CYS A 155 2.16 -33.63 -36.42
C CYS A 155 3.23 -32.54 -36.49
N SER A 156 4.51 -32.92 -36.53
CA SER A 156 5.61 -31.98 -36.73
C SER A 156 5.54 -31.28 -38.08
N LYS A 157 5.35 -32.01 -39.18
CA LYS A 157 5.19 -31.43 -40.52
C LYS A 157 3.95 -30.56 -40.66
N ALA A 158 2.89 -30.85 -39.89
CA ALA A 158 1.67 -30.05 -39.83
C ALA A 158 1.79 -28.81 -38.92
N GLY A 159 2.94 -28.58 -38.27
CA GLY A 159 3.14 -27.47 -37.34
C GLY A 159 2.39 -27.60 -36.02
N LEU A 160 1.84 -28.78 -35.73
CA LEU A 160 1.07 -29.09 -34.53
C LEU A 160 1.94 -29.65 -33.40
N TRP A 161 3.24 -29.82 -33.63
CA TRP A 161 4.17 -30.29 -32.61
C TRP A 161 4.48 -29.17 -31.59
N PRO A 162 4.53 -29.48 -30.28
CA PRO A 162 4.79 -28.45 -29.27
C PRO A 162 6.10 -27.71 -29.53
N LYS A 163 6.02 -26.38 -29.61
CA LYS A 163 7.22 -25.55 -29.63
C LYS A 163 7.88 -25.58 -28.25
N LEU A 164 9.17 -25.94 -28.24
CA LEU A 164 10.04 -25.86 -27.09
C LEU A 164 10.39 -24.40 -26.84
N LEU A 165 9.74 -23.82 -25.83
CA LEU A 165 10.01 -22.46 -25.34
C LEU A 165 10.53 -22.59 -23.91
N PRO A 166 11.63 -21.91 -23.53
CA PRO A 166 12.15 -21.95 -22.16
C PRO A 166 11.07 -21.69 -21.11
N THR A 167 10.19 -20.71 -21.35
CA THR A 167 9.07 -20.39 -20.45
C THR A 167 8.09 -21.54 -20.25
N ARG A 168 7.82 -22.35 -21.28
CA ARG A 168 6.95 -23.52 -21.21
C ARG A 168 7.60 -24.72 -20.54
N ILE A 169 8.92 -24.82 -20.57
CA ILE A 169 9.66 -25.91 -19.93
C ILE A 169 9.84 -25.57 -18.45
N LEU A 170 10.24 -24.35 -18.15
CA LEU A 170 10.41 -23.86 -16.78
C LEU A 170 9.09 -23.85 -16.01
N SER A 171 7.96 -23.50 -16.64
CA SER A 171 6.65 -23.57 -15.99
C SER A 171 6.29 -24.99 -15.53
N GLN A 172 6.93 -26.03 -16.07
CA GLN A 172 6.69 -27.41 -15.65
C GLN A 172 7.15 -27.66 -14.20
N LEU A 173 8.09 -26.87 -13.67
CA LEU A 173 8.54 -26.94 -12.27
C LEU A 173 7.45 -26.54 -11.27
N LEU A 174 6.40 -25.83 -11.72
CA LEU A 174 5.33 -25.31 -10.88
C LEU A 174 4.18 -26.32 -10.70
N PHE A 175 4.17 -27.43 -11.43
CA PHE A 175 3.16 -28.48 -11.25
C PHE A 175 3.57 -29.44 -10.13
N GLU A 176 2.76 -29.50 -9.08
CA GLU A 176 2.90 -30.46 -7.99
C GLU A 176 2.51 -31.87 -8.48
N ASN A 177 3.52 -32.70 -8.80
CA ASN A 177 3.46 -34.17 -8.89
C ASN A 177 2.32 -34.85 -9.69
N LYS A 178 1.59 -34.11 -10.53
CA LYS A 178 0.53 -34.63 -11.42
C LYS A 178 0.73 -34.27 -12.88
N SER A 179 1.95 -33.93 -13.30
CA SER A 179 2.24 -33.94 -14.73
C SER A 179 2.32 -35.41 -15.16
N ASN A 180 1.23 -35.92 -15.72
CA ASN A 180 1.21 -37.17 -16.50
C ASN A 180 2.01 -37.01 -17.82
N ASN A 181 3.07 -36.19 -17.81
CA ASN A 181 3.96 -35.98 -18.94
C ASN A 181 5.12 -36.98 -18.81
N PRO A 182 5.15 -38.06 -19.59
CA PRO A 182 6.23 -39.05 -19.56
C PRO A 182 7.60 -38.48 -19.96
N PHE A 183 7.65 -37.25 -20.48
CA PHE A 183 8.87 -36.54 -20.88
C PHE A 183 9.32 -35.46 -19.87
N PHE A 184 8.63 -35.31 -18.73
CA PHE A 184 9.03 -34.34 -17.71
C PHE A 184 10.02 -34.94 -16.72
N HIS A 185 11.30 -34.62 -16.90
CA HIS A 185 12.33 -34.87 -15.91
C HIS A 185 12.49 -33.62 -15.03
N ARG A 186 11.81 -33.61 -13.87
CA ARG A 186 11.83 -32.48 -12.92
C ARG A 186 13.26 -32.04 -12.57
N ASP A 187 14.15 -33.01 -12.37
CA ASP A 187 15.55 -32.75 -12.02
C ASP A 187 16.34 -32.13 -13.18
N LEU A 188 16.11 -32.58 -14.42
CA LEU A 188 16.73 -32.00 -15.61
C LEU A 188 16.29 -30.55 -15.82
N VAL A 189 14.98 -30.29 -15.71
CA VAL A 189 14.43 -28.94 -15.82
C VAL A 189 14.91 -28.05 -14.67
N GLY A 190 15.00 -28.60 -13.46
CA GLY A 190 15.56 -27.91 -12.30
C GLY A 190 17.03 -27.53 -12.49
N ALA A 191 17.85 -28.44 -13.03
CA ALA A 191 19.24 -28.17 -13.37
C ALA A 191 19.37 -27.06 -14.42
N ILE A 192 18.55 -27.10 -15.48
CA ILE A 192 18.49 -26.05 -16.50
C ILE A 192 18.11 -24.69 -15.88
N ALA A 193 17.12 -24.68 -14.98
CA ALA A 193 16.68 -23.47 -14.28
C ALA A 193 17.80 -22.87 -13.41
N ILE A 194 18.52 -23.71 -12.65
CA ILE A 194 19.68 -23.28 -11.86
C ILE A 194 20.77 -22.69 -12.78
N LEU A 195 21.10 -23.36 -13.88
CA LEU A 195 22.10 -22.84 -14.83
C LEU A 195 21.66 -21.52 -15.47
N PHE A 196 20.37 -21.33 -15.76
CA PHE A 196 19.85 -20.04 -16.21
C PHE A 196 20.08 -18.93 -15.19
N THR A 197 19.84 -19.17 -13.89
CA THR A 197 20.10 -18.14 -12.86
C THR A 197 21.58 -17.76 -12.77
N HIS A 198 22.49 -18.74 -12.88
CA HIS A 198 23.93 -18.46 -12.91
C HIS A 198 24.35 -17.73 -14.18
N GLN A 199 23.85 -18.12 -15.35
CA GLN A 199 24.13 -17.41 -16.60
C GLN A 199 23.66 -15.95 -16.53
N GLN A 200 22.46 -15.71 -16.00
CA GLN A 200 21.93 -14.37 -15.75
C GLN A 200 22.83 -13.58 -14.78
N ARG A 201 23.27 -14.20 -13.69
CA ARG A 201 24.24 -13.59 -12.75
C ARG A 201 25.55 -13.20 -13.42
N PHE A 202 26.13 -14.06 -14.26
CA PHE A 202 27.36 -13.72 -14.98
C PHE A 202 27.18 -12.50 -15.89
N LYS A 203 26.08 -12.45 -16.65
CA LYS A 203 25.74 -11.28 -17.47
C LYS A 203 25.58 -10.01 -16.64
N ARG A 204 24.97 -10.10 -15.45
CA ARG A 204 24.88 -8.96 -14.51
C ARG A 204 26.26 -8.53 -14.01
N LEU A 205 27.11 -9.46 -13.57
CA LEU A 205 28.47 -9.18 -13.14
C LEU A 205 29.30 -8.53 -14.24
N GLN A 206 29.19 -9.02 -15.47
CA GLN A 206 29.85 -8.45 -16.64
C GLN A 206 29.38 -7.00 -16.87
N ALA A 207 28.07 -6.76 -16.90
CA ALA A 207 27.51 -5.42 -17.06
C ALA A 207 27.93 -4.45 -15.94
N LEU A 208 28.00 -4.92 -14.70
CA LEU A 208 28.46 -4.13 -13.55
C LEU A 208 29.97 -3.84 -13.59
N SER A 209 30.77 -4.76 -14.13
CA SER A 209 32.23 -4.60 -14.24
C SER A 209 32.66 -3.49 -15.21
N LEU A 210 31.78 -3.13 -16.16
CA LEU A 210 32.03 -2.08 -17.15
C LEU A 210 31.87 -0.66 -16.58
N ASP A 211 31.23 -0.51 -15.42
CA ASP A 211 30.91 0.79 -14.82
C ASP A 211 31.60 0.95 -13.46
N MET A 212 32.66 1.76 -13.42
CA MET A 212 33.44 2.01 -12.21
C MET A 212 32.62 2.60 -11.05
N ASN A 213 31.52 3.28 -11.35
CA ASN A 213 30.64 3.85 -10.32
C ASN A 213 29.79 2.77 -9.61
N LYS A 214 29.75 1.54 -10.11
CA LYS A 214 28.94 0.43 -9.57
C LYS A 214 29.77 -0.62 -8.83
N LYS A 215 31.00 -0.30 -8.43
CA LYS A 215 31.91 -1.22 -7.72
C LYS A 215 31.26 -1.91 -6.51
N VAL A 216 30.54 -1.17 -5.67
CA VAL A 216 29.85 -1.73 -4.49
C VAL A 216 28.75 -2.73 -4.87
N LEU A 217 28.02 -2.48 -5.96
CA LEU A 217 27.00 -3.41 -6.46
C LEU A 217 27.64 -4.66 -7.05
N TYR A 218 28.77 -4.51 -7.75
CA TYR A 218 29.56 -5.64 -8.26
C TYR A 218 30.05 -6.54 -7.12
N GLU A 219 30.61 -5.95 -6.06
CA GLU A 219 31.09 -6.70 -4.88
C GLU A 219 29.94 -7.47 -4.22
N ARG A 220 28.78 -6.84 -4.02
CA ARG A 220 27.58 -7.50 -3.46
C ARG A 220 27.05 -8.64 -4.33
N GLU A 221 27.02 -8.46 -5.65
CA GLU A 221 26.59 -9.52 -6.59
C GLU A 221 27.62 -10.67 -6.62
N LEU A 222 28.91 -10.36 -6.46
CA LEU A 222 29.99 -11.34 -6.43
C LEU A 222 29.96 -12.18 -5.14
N GLU A 223 29.66 -11.56 -4.01
CA GLU A 223 29.50 -12.23 -2.71
C GLU A 223 28.27 -13.15 -2.69
N ASN A 224 27.16 -12.75 -3.34
CA ASN A 224 25.96 -13.56 -3.39
C ASN A 224 26.09 -14.69 -4.43
N THR A 225 26.50 -15.90 -4.01
CA THR A 225 26.65 -17.03 -4.95
C THR A 225 25.34 -17.76 -5.26
N GLY A 226 24.30 -17.54 -4.44
CA GLY A 226 22.97 -18.12 -4.58
C GLY A 226 22.89 -19.56 -4.08
N HIS A 227 21.68 -19.99 -3.69
CA HIS A 227 21.36 -21.38 -3.34
C HIS A 227 22.24 -22.02 -2.24
N GLU A 228 22.84 -21.21 -1.36
CA GLU A 228 23.71 -21.71 -0.28
C GLU A 228 22.93 -22.26 0.91
N ASN A 229 21.93 -21.51 1.39
CA ASN A 229 21.15 -21.82 2.57
C ASN A 229 19.73 -22.32 2.26
N TRP A 230 19.39 -22.50 0.98
CA TRP A 230 18.12 -23.08 0.54
C TRP A 230 18.30 -23.94 -0.72
N GLN A 231 17.43 -24.93 -0.89
CA GLN A 231 17.49 -25.87 -2.01
C GLN A 231 16.43 -25.54 -3.08
N PRO A 232 16.84 -25.29 -4.35
CA PRO A 232 15.89 -24.95 -5.42
C PRO A 232 14.83 -26.03 -5.70
N SER A 233 15.15 -27.30 -5.46
CA SER A 233 14.21 -28.43 -5.59
C SER A 233 13.02 -28.34 -4.63
N MET A 234 13.23 -27.80 -3.42
CA MET A 234 12.21 -27.60 -2.40
C MET A 234 11.39 -26.33 -2.65
N TYR A 235 11.98 -25.32 -3.30
CA TYR A 235 11.36 -24.02 -3.56
C TYR A 235 11.38 -23.64 -5.06
N PRO A 236 10.73 -24.44 -5.93
CA PRO A 236 10.77 -24.20 -7.38
C PRO A 236 10.17 -22.84 -7.79
N GLU A 237 9.15 -22.37 -7.08
CA GLU A 237 8.54 -21.05 -7.33
C GLU A 237 9.53 -19.89 -7.12
N TRP A 238 10.41 -20.00 -6.13
CA TRP A 238 11.42 -18.97 -5.89
C TRP A 238 12.56 -19.02 -6.91
N LEU A 239 12.90 -20.23 -7.39
CA LEU A 239 13.84 -20.38 -8.51
C LEU A 239 13.29 -19.73 -9.78
N ILE A 240 11.99 -19.92 -10.08
CA ILE A 240 11.35 -19.24 -11.20
C ILE A 240 11.32 -17.73 -11.00
N LEU A 241 11.04 -17.26 -9.78
CA LEU A 241 11.09 -15.83 -9.44
C LEU A 241 12.47 -15.22 -9.72
N GLU A 242 13.57 -15.91 -9.36
CA GLU A 242 14.93 -15.47 -9.68
C GLU A 242 15.15 -15.29 -11.18
N ILE A 243 14.72 -16.27 -11.98
CA ILE A 243 14.86 -16.25 -13.44
C ILE A 243 14.04 -15.12 -14.05
N GLU A 244 12.78 -15.00 -13.66
CA GLU A 244 11.84 -14.03 -14.24
C GLU A 244 12.28 -12.61 -13.92
N MET A 245 12.73 -12.37 -12.69
CA MET A 245 13.18 -11.07 -12.22
C MET A 245 14.66 -10.79 -12.49
N ASN A 246 15.37 -11.71 -13.14
CA ASN A 246 16.81 -11.62 -13.41
C ASN A 246 17.58 -11.17 -12.15
N MET A 247 17.40 -11.89 -11.06
CA MET A 247 18.03 -11.63 -9.76
C MET A 247 18.47 -12.92 -9.09
N MET A 248 19.15 -12.82 -7.95
CA MET A 248 19.52 -13.95 -7.11
C MET A 248 19.16 -13.63 -5.66
N ILE A 249 18.43 -14.54 -5.02
CA ILE A 249 17.96 -14.41 -3.63
C ILE A 249 19.17 -14.52 -2.71
N ARG A 250 19.32 -13.55 -1.82
CA ARG A 250 20.41 -13.52 -0.84
C ARG A 250 20.13 -14.43 0.35
N PRO A 251 21.17 -14.97 1.01
CA PRO A 251 21.00 -15.82 2.19
C PRO A 251 20.09 -15.21 3.26
N ILE A 252 20.30 -13.94 3.60
CA ILE A 252 19.51 -13.23 4.61
C ILE A 252 18.04 -13.04 4.20
N GLN A 253 17.74 -12.87 2.90
CA GLN A 253 16.36 -12.75 2.41
C GLN A 253 15.61 -14.08 2.54
N PHE A 254 16.30 -15.19 2.27
CA PHE A 254 15.77 -16.53 2.51
C PHE A 254 15.51 -16.77 4.01
N GLU A 255 16.46 -16.45 4.88
CA GLU A 255 16.32 -16.67 6.32
C GLU A 255 15.10 -15.93 6.89
N VAL A 256 14.92 -14.66 6.52
CA VAL A 256 13.74 -13.89 6.93
C VAL A 256 12.45 -14.49 6.37
N ALA A 257 12.41 -14.81 5.08
CA ALA A 257 11.22 -15.42 4.48
C ALA A 257 10.88 -16.77 5.14
N SER A 258 11.88 -17.62 5.37
CA SER A 258 11.74 -18.93 6.00
C SER A 258 11.17 -18.81 7.42
N ASN A 259 11.75 -17.95 8.24
CA ASN A 259 11.28 -17.71 9.61
C ASN A 259 9.82 -17.24 9.63
N MET A 260 9.43 -16.34 8.71
CA MET A 260 8.06 -15.83 8.61
C MET A 260 7.06 -16.86 8.04
N MET A 261 7.51 -17.84 7.26
CA MET A 261 6.64 -18.90 6.74
C MET A 261 6.31 -19.95 7.78
N TYR A 262 7.32 -20.39 8.54
CA TYR A 262 7.22 -21.50 9.50
C TYR A 262 6.89 -21.06 10.93
N CYS A 263 6.47 -19.81 11.14
CA CYS A 263 6.06 -19.34 12.45
C CYS A 263 4.66 -19.87 12.82
N ASP A 264 4.53 -20.42 14.04
CA ASP A 264 3.24 -20.84 14.61
C ASP A 264 2.41 -19.66 15.12
N SER A 265 3.07 -18.53 15.42
CA SER A 265 2.47 -17.29 15.93
C SER A 265 2.80 -16.10 15.03
N ASN A 266 2.19 -14.95 15.32
CA ASN A 266 2.54 -13.67 14.68
C ASN A 266 4.04 -13.38 14.89
N MET A 267 4.70 -12.90 13.82
CA MET A 267 6.14 -12.60 13.81
C MET A 267 6.38 -11.20 13.24
N VAL A 268 7.28 -10.46 13.88
CA VAL A 268 7.76 -9.15 13.41
C VAL A 268 9.26 -9.25 13.19
N MET A 269 9.72 -8.84 12.01
CA MET A 269 11.12 -8.87 11.62
C MET A 269 11.57 -7.46 11.24
N GLN A 270 12.69 -7.02 11.79
CA GLN A 270 13.32 -5.76 11.39
C GLN A 270 14.31 -6.02 10.24
N PHE A 271 14.23 -5.21 9.19
CA PHE A 271 15.13 -5.27 8.04
C PHE A 271 15.50 -3.86 7.61
N ASN A 272 16.72 -3.64 7.12
CA ASN A 272 17.11 -2.30 6.70
C ASN A 272 16.44 -1.91 5.38
N MET A 273 16.26 -0.60 5.19
CA MET A 273 15.73 -0.07 3.94
C MET A 273 16.70 -0.39 2.79
N GLY A 274 16.15 -0.79 1.64
CA GLY A 274 16.93 -1.10 0.44
C GLY A 274 17.54 -2.51 0.38
N GLU A 275 17.35 -3.36 1.40
CA GLU A 275 17.82 -4.76 1.37
C GLU A 275 16.86 -5.73 0.65
N GLY A 276 15.72 -5.22 0.18
CA GLY A 276 14.79 -5.96 -0.67
C GLY A 276 13.58 -6.59 0.05
N LYS A 277 13.09 -5.96 1.13
CA LYS A 277 11.84 -6.35 1.81
C LYS A 277 10.68 -6.51 0.83
N THR A 278 10.24 -5.38 0.27
CA THR A 278 9.10 -5.32 -0.66
C THR A 278 9.44 -5.92 -2.02
N SER A 279 10.71 -5.82 -2.43
CA SER A 279 11.09 -6.24 -3.78
C SER A 279 11.33 -7.74 -3.93
N VAL A 280 11.72 -8.45 -2.86
CA VAL A 280 12.10 -9.86 -2.89
C VAL A 280 11.33 -10.68 -1.85
N ILE A 281 11.40 -10.31 -0.57
CA ILE A 281 10.84 -11.12 0.53
C ILE A 281 9.31 -11.23 0.42
N ILE A 282 8.61 -10.13 0.15
CA ILE A 282 7.15 -10.14 0.02
C ILE A 282 6.68 -11.07 -1.13
N PRO A 283 7.23 -10.97 -2.36
CA PRO A 283 6.96 -11.95 -3.42
C PRO A 283 7.24 -13.40 -3.01
N MET A 284 8.35 -13.66 -2.30
CA MET A 284 8.69 -15.01 -1.81
C MET A 284 7.62 -15.54 -0.85
N LEU A 285 7.19 -14.72 0.10
CA LEU A 285 6.11 -15.05 1.04
C LEU A 285 4.79 -15.27 0.31
N ALA A 286 4.42 -14.37 -0.59
CA ALA A 286 3.17 -14.45 -1.35
C ALA A 286 3.05 -15.75 -2.16
N LEU A 287 4.18 -16.27 -2.67
CA LEU A 287 4.23 -17.54 -3.39
C LEU A 287 4.01 -18.78 -2.51
N LYS A 288 4.31 -18.71 -1.21
CA LYS A 288 4.29 -19.87 -0.31
C LYS A 288 3.16 -19.87 0.71
N LEU A 289 2.77 -18.70 1.19
CA LEU A 289 1.66 -18.53 2.14
C LEU A 289 0.29 -18.86 1.51
N ASN A 290 0.22 -18.97 0.19
CA ASN A 290 -0.99 -19.21 -0.60
C ASN A 290 -1.47 -20.69 -0.64
N THR A 291 -0.82 -21.60 0.10
CA THR A 291 -1.05 -23.05 -0.03
C THR A 291 -2.37 -23.52 0.57
N ASN A 292 -2.82 -22.92 1.67
CA ASN A 292 -4.13 -23.20 2.30
C ASN A 292 -4.93 -21.94 2.66
N GLN A 293 -4.29 -20.78 2.57
CA GLN A 293 -4.85 -19.47 2.90
C GLN A 293 -4.59 -18.52 1.72
N LEU A 294 -5.32 -17.42 1.63
CA LEU A 294 -5.07 -16.36 0.67
C LEU A 294 -3.99 -15.43 1.24
N ALA A 295 -2.88 -15.26 0.53
CA ALA A 295 -1.86 -14.29 0.94
C ALA A 295 -2.43 -12.86 0.81
N ARG A 296 -2.56 -12.15 1.92
CA ARG A 296 -3.07 -10.77 1.98
C ARG A 296 -1.99 -9.81 2.41
N LEU A 297 -1.48 -9.03 1.47
CA LEU A 297 -0.48 -8.00 1.72
C LEU A 297 -1.16 -6.67 2.10
N THR A 298 -0.83 -6.12 3.26
CA THR A 298 -1.24 -4.77 3.66
C THR A 298 -0.06 -3.82 3.52
N VAL A 299 -0.25 -2.72 2.78
CA VAL A 299 0.76 -1.68 2.53
C VAL A 299 0.23 -0.31 2.90
N LEU A 300 1.12 0.66 3.02
CA LEU A 300 0.73 2.06 3.14
C LEU A 300 0.02 2.53 1.87
N LYS A 301 -1.00 3.38 2.03
CA LYS A 301 -1.84 3.88 0.93
C LYS A 301 -1.05 4.54 -0.20
N GLN A 302 0.02 5.27 0.11
CA GLN A 302 0.88 5.92 -0.89
C GLN A 302 1.67 4.91 -1.73
N LEU A 303 1.91 3.71 -1.21
CA LEU A 303 2.69 2.65 -1.86
C LEU A 303 1.81 1.63 -2.60
N LEU A 304 0.48 1.69 -2.47
CA LEU A 304 -0.45 0.71 -3.02
C LEU A 304 -0.24 0.46 -4.52
N ASN A 305 -0.27 1.51 -5.34
CA ASN A 305 -0.18 1.38 -6.81
C ASN A 305 1.19 0.87 -7.27
N THR A 306 2.25 1.34 -6.65
CA THR A 306 3.63 0.89 -6.91
C THR A 306 3.79 -0.58 -6.55
N ASN A 307 3.33 -0.98 -5.36
CA ASN A 307 3.42 -2.37 -4.89
C ASN A 307 2.52 -3.31 -5.69
N PHE A 308 1.30 -2.89 -6.04
CA PHE A 308 0.40 -3.65 -6.92
C PHE A 308 1.06 -3.92 -8.27
N THR A 309 1.55 -2.88 -8.95
CA THR A 309 2.21 -3.01 -10.26
C THR A 309 3.45 -3.90 -10.17
N SER A 310 4.25 -3.74 -9.11
CA SER A 310 5.45 -4.54 -8.88
C SER A 310 5.12 -6.03 -8.66
N LEU A 311 4.08 -6.34 -7.89
CA LEU A 311 3.67 -7.73 -7.66
C LEU A 311 3.05 -8.37 -8.90
N VAL A 312 2.23 -7.63 -9.65
CA VAL A 312 1.68 -8.12 -10.93
C VAL A 312 2.83 -8.45 -11.89
N PHE A 313 3.84 -7.58 -12.00
CA PHE A 313 5.01 -7.81 -12.83
C PHE A 313 5.81 -9.04 -12.37
N LYS A 314 5.98 -9.23 -11.05
CA LYS A 314 6.78 -10.32 -10.48
C LYS A 314 6.12 -11.68 -10.52
N LEU A 315 4.82 -11.72 -10.31
CA LEU A 315 4.09 -12.96 -10.07
C LEU A 315 3.20 -13.36 -11.26
N GLY A 316 2.93 -12.44 -12.19
CA GLY A 316 1.98 -12.64 -13.28
C GLY A 316 2.53 -13.38 -14.50
N GLY A 317 3.86 -13.55 -14.64
CA GLY A 317 4.45 -14.24 -15.79
C GLY A 317 4.44 -15.76 -15.65
N ILE A 318 5.60 -16.40 -15.53
CA ILE A 318 5.70 -17.88 -15.49
C ILE A 318 5.01 -18.42 -14.24
N LEU A 319 5.09 -17.68 -13.13
CA LEU A 319 4.45 -18.02 -11.86
C LEU A 319 2.92 -18.02 -11.91
N GLY A 320 2.33 -17.25 -12.83
CA GLY A 320 0.89 -17.25 -13.10
C GLY A 320 0.01 -16.91 -11.90
N ARG A 321 0.48 -16.11 -10.92
CA ARG A 321 -0.32 -15.70 -9.76
C ARG A 321 -1.08 -14.41 -10.08
N LYS A 322 -2.39 -14.45 -9.91
CA LYS A 322 -3.24 -13.26 -10.03
C LYS A 322 -3.08 -12.40 -8.78
N VAL A 323 -2.91 -11.09 -8.97
CA VAL A 323 -2.92 -10.09 -7.89
C VAL A 323 -4.21 -9.28 -8.00
N LEU A 324 -4.95 -9.17 -6.89
CA LEU A 324 -6.21 -8.42 -6.81
C LEU A 324 -6.08 -7.33 -5.73
N THR A 325 -6.76 -6.21 -5.94
CA THR A 325 -7.02 -5.21 -4.89
C THR A 325 -8.52 -4.98 -4.78
N ILE A 326 -9.02 -4.76 -3.57
CA ILE A 326 -10.43 -4.44 -3.30
C ILE A 326 -10.46 -3.04 -2.68
N PRO A 327 -10.54 -1.98 -3.50
CA PRO A 327 -10.71 -0.64 -2.99
C PRO A 327 -12.07 -0.52 -2.31
N PHE A 328 -12.07 -0.01 -1.08
CA PHE A 328 -13.30 0.11 -0.31
C PHE A 328 -13.31 1.42 0.48
N SER A 329 -14.47 2.04 0.61
CA SER A 329 -14.64 3.25 1.41
C SER A 329 -16.05 3.34 1.97
N ARG A 330 -16.30 4.29 2.87
CA ARG A 330 -17.63 4.53 3.45
C ARG A 330 -18.72 4.71 2.40
N ASP A 331 -18.41 5.41 1.33
CA ASP A 331 -19.33 5.77 0.25
C ASP A 331 -19.55 4.60 -0.74
N THR A 332 -18.82 3.49 -0.57
CA THR A 332 -19.00 2.31 -1.41
C THR A 332 -20.32 1.63 -1.02
N GLU A 333 -21.30 1.73 -1.91
CA GLU A 333 -22.56 1.01 -1.81
C GLU A 333 -22.41 -0.37 -2.43
N LEU A 334 -22.63 -1.42 -1.64
CA LEU A 334 -22.68 -2.79 -2.11
C LEU A 334 -24.03 -3.40 -1.80
N GLU A 335 -24.64 -3.97 -2.82
CA GLU A 335 -25.84 -4.78 -2.70
C GLU A 335 -25.50 -6.22 -2.28
N SER A 336 -26.52 -6.92 -1.79
CA SER A 336 -26.42 -8.31 -1.32
C SER A 336 -25.82 -9.26 -2.38
N GLN A 337 -26.15 -9.08 -3.66
CA GLN A 337 -25.62 -9.89 -4.76
C GLN A 337 -24.15 -9.57 -5.07
N GLN A 338 -23.75 -8.31 -4.95
CA GLN A 338 -22.36 -7.88 -5.20
C GLN A 338 -21.41 -8.41 -4.11
N LEU A 339 -21.88 -8.52 -2.86
CA LEU A 339 -21.12 -9.17 -1.79
C LEU A 339 -20.89 -10.66 -2.06
N ASP A 340 -21.89 -11.36 -2.58
CA ASP A 340 -21.74 -12.78 -2.96
C ASP A 340 -20.71 -12.94 -4.09
N GLN A 341 -20.76 -12.06 -5.09
CA GLN A 341 -19.77 -12.03 -6.18
C GLN A 341 -18.36 -11.71 -5.67
N LEU A 342 -18.24 -10.79 -4.70
CA LEU A 342 -16.96 -10.47 -4.07
C LEU A 342 -16.40 -11.68 -3.32
N LYS A 343 -17.24 -12.37 -2.54
CA LYS A 343 -16.87 -13.61 -1.84
C LYS A 343 -16.41 -14.68 -2.83
N GLN A 344 -17.16 -14.92 -3.90
CA GLN A 344 -16.77 -15.87 -4.96
C GLN A 344 -15.44 -15.48 -5.61
N SER A 345 -15.21 -14.19 -5.87
CA SER A 345 -13.96 -13.71 -6.45
C SER A 345 -12.77 -13.96 -5.53
N LEU A 346 -12.94 -13.79 -4.21
CA LEU A 346 -11.92 -14.07 -3.21
C LEU A 346 -11.65 -15.58 -3.04
N VAL A 347 -12.69 -16.40 -3.08
CA VAL A 347 -12.56 -17.88 -3.07
C VAL A 347 -11.80 -18.35 -4.30
N ASN A 348 -12.18 -17.89 -5.50
CA ASN A 348 -11.48 -18.22 -6.73
C ASN A 348 -10.02 -17.75 -6.70
N LEU A 349 -9.77 -16.57 -6.14
CA LEU A 349 -8.40 -16.06 -5.97
C LEU A 349 -7.57 -16.96 -5.05
N LYS A 350 -8.16 -17.44 -3.94
CA LYS A 350 -7.53 -18.40 -3.03
C LYS A 350 -7.21 -19.72 -3.74
N GLU A 351 -8.18 -20.29 -4.47
CA GLU A 351 -8.00 -21.56 -5.20
C GLU A 351 -6.93 -21.47 -6.29
N GLN A 352 -6.82 -20.32 -6.95
CA GLN A 352 -5.79 -20.03 -7.94
C GLN A 352 -4.44 -19.64 -7.31
N LYS A 353 -4.29 -19.76 -5.99
CA LYS A 353 -3.07 -19.40 -5.24
C LYS A 353 -2.65 -17.94 -5.51
N GLY A 354 -3.63 -17.05 -5.69
CA GLY A 354 -3.44 -15.63 -5.96
C GLY A 354 -3.06 -14.82 -4.72
N VAL A 355 -2.92 -13.51 -4.90
CA VAL A 355 -2.51 -12.56 -3.86
C VAL A 355 -3.50 -11.41 -3.78
N LEU A 356 -3.94 -11.08 -2.57
CA LEU A 356 -4.74 -9.90 -2.29
C LEU A 356 -3.81 -8.80 -1.76
N ILE A 357 -3.83 -7.61 -2.35
CA ILE A 357 -3.17 -6.44 -1.78
C ILE A 357 -4.23 -5.43 -1.31
N THR A 358 -4.02 -4.86 -0.14
CA THR A 358 -4.93 -3.93 0.49
C THR A 358 -4.20 -2.88 1.31
N VAL A 359 -4.95 -1.93 1.86
CA VAL A 359 -4.46 -0.90 2.79
C VAL A 359 -5.33 -0.93 4.04
N PRO A 360 -4.85 -0.45 5.20
CA PRO A 360 -5.62 -0.48 6.45
C PRO A 360 -7.00 0.16 6.31
N GLU A 361 -7.09 1.28 5.58
CA GLU A 361 -8.34 2.03 5.44
C GLU A 361 -9.43 1.26 4.70
N TYR A 362 -9.07 0.42 3.71
CA TYR A 362 -10.05 -0.38 2.98
C TYR A 362 -10.65 -1.48 3.86
N ARG A 363 -9.81 -2.14 4.66
CA ARG A 363 -10.23 -3.18 5.60
C ARG A 363 -11.16 -2.62 6.67
N LEU A 364 -10.71 -1.56 7.36
CA LEU A 364 -11.49 -0.91 8.39
C LEU A 364 -12.80 -0.33 7.83
N SER A 365 -12.77 0.25 6.63
CA SER A 365 -13.98 0.76 5.99
C SER A 365 -15.00 -0.35 5.71
N PHE A 366 -14.53 -1.54 5.31
CA PHE A 366 -15.37 -2.71 5.02
C PHE A 366 -16.00 -3.26 6.31
N GLU A 367 -15.20 -3.42 7.36
CA GLU A 367 -15.66 -3.85 8.70
C GLU A 367 -16.72 -2.89 9.27
N LEU A 368 -16.43 -1.58 9.26
CA LEU A 368 -17.35 -0.56 9.75
C LEU A 368 -18.63 -0.46 8.92
N LYS A 369 -18.59 -0.76 7.61
CA LYS A 369 -19.79 -0.78 6.76
C LYS A 369 -20.74 -1.91 7.16
N GLY A 370 -20.21 -3.07 7.55
CA GLY A 370 -21.00 -4.17 8.08
C GLY A 370 -21.76 -3.78 9.35
N LEU A 371 -21.11 -3.05 10.26
CA LEU A 371 -21.75 -2.53 11.47
C LEU A 371 -22.74 -1.40 11.18
N GLU A 372 -22.37 -0.44 10.32
CA GLU A 372 -23.23 0.70 9.93
C GLU A 372 -24.56 0.22 9.33
N THR A 373 -24.51 -0.77 8.42
CA THR A 373 -25.72 -1.33 7.80
C THR A 373 -26.62 -2.02 8.83
N GLY A 374 -26.05 -2.68 9.83
CA GLY A 374 -26.80 -3.29 10.93
C GLY A 374 -27.52 -2.23 11.77
N LEU A 375 -26.83 -1.14 12.11
CA LEU A 375 -27.40 -0.01 12.85
C LEU A 375 -28.47 0.76 12.05
N LYS A 376 -28.36 0.79 10.72
CA LYS A 376 -29.40 1.29 9.81
C LYS A 376 -30.55 0.29 9.59
N THR A 377 -30.67 -0.74 10.42
CA THR A 377 -31.71 -1.80 10.37
C THR A 377 -31.68 -2.69 9.11
N GLN A 378 -30.60 -2.66 8.33
CA GLN A 378 -30.39 -3.51 7.15
C GLN A 378 -29.71 -4.84 7.55
N TYR A 379 -30.32 -5.58 8.47
CA TYR A 379 -29.70 -6.74 9.12
C TYR A 379 -29.23 -7.84 8.16
N MET A 380 -29.99 -8.11 7.08
CA MET A 380 -29.61 -9.11 6.09
C MET A 380 -28.33 -8.74 5.33
N LEU A 381 -28.15 -7.46 5.02
CA LEU A 381 -26.95 -6.95 4.34
C LEU A 381 -25.77 -6.95 5.31
N SER A 382 -25.99 -6.46 6.53
CA SER A 382 -25.00 -6.46 7.61
C SER A 382 -24.43 -7.85 7.88
N ARG A 383 -25.31 -8.87 7.96
CA ARG A 383 -24.90 -10.26 8.13
C ARG A 383 -23.97 -10.74 7.02
N LYS A 384 -24.22 -10.39 5.76
CA LYS A 384 -23.33 -10.77 4.65
C LYS A 384 -21.95 -10.10 4.72
N PHE A 385 -21.89 -8.83 5.12
CA PHE A 385 -20.62 -8.16 5.37
C PHE A 385 -19.82 -8.90 6.47
N ILE A 386 -20.47 -9.20 7.59
CA ILE A 386 -19.85 -9.89 8.73
C ILE A 386 -19.40 -11.30 8.34
N GLU A 387 -20.23 -12.08 7.64
CA GLU A 387 -19.88 -13.42 7.15
C GLU A 387 -18.70 -13.39 6.16
N LEU A 388 -18.60 -12.36 5.32
CA LEU A 388 -17.45 -12.20 4.42
C LEU A 388 -16.19 -11.79 5.19
N GLN A 389 -16.32 -10.93 6.20
CA GLN A 389 -15.21 -10.56 7.08
C GLN A 389 -14.66 -11.79 7.84
N GLU A 390 -15.54 -12.56 8.48
CA GLU A 390 -15.16 -13.79 9.20
C GLU A 390 -14.49 -14.81 8.27
N TRP A 391 -14.99 -14.93 7.04
CA TRP A 391 -14.34 -15.73 6.01
C TRP A 391 -12.93 -15.22 5.72
N MET A 392 -12.74 -13.91 5.53
CA MET A 392 -11.42 -13.33 5.28
C MET A 392 -10.47 -13.55 6.46
N ASP A 393 -10.93 -13.39 7.69
CA ASP A 393 -10.11 -13.56 8.90
C ASP A 393 -9.66 -15.02 9.11
N THR A 394 -10.50 -15.97 8.69
CA THR A 394 -10.17 -17.40 8.76
C THR A 394 -9.30 -17.86 7.58
N ASN A 395 -9.50 -17.28 6.40
CA ASN A 395 -8.94 -17.78 5.15
C ASN A 395 -7.76 -16.98 4.62
N CYS A 396 -7.43 -15.82 5.19
CA CYS A 396 -6.28 -15.01 4.75
C CYS A 396 -5.08 -15.20 5.70
N ARG A 397 -3.87 -15.09 5.14
CA ARG A 397 -2.64 -14.91 5.91
C ARG A 397 -2.06 -13.54 5.62
N ASP A 398 -2.01 -12.71 6.64
CA ASP A 398 -1.61 -11.30 6.54
C ASP A 398 -0.09 -11.13 6.52
N VAL A 399 0.40 -10.27 5.62
CA VAL A 399 1.77 -9.76 5.60
C VAL A 399 1.67 -8.23 5.64
N LEU A 400 2.37 -7.58 6.56
CA LEU A 400 2.36 -6.12 6.72
C LEU A 400 3.71 -5.56 6.28
N ASP A 401 3.71 -4.61 5.33
CA ASP A 401 4.91 -3.88 4.91
C ASP A 401 4.95 -2.51 5.62
N GLU A 402 6.05 -2.20 6.32
CA GLU A 402 6.16 -1.05 7.24
C GLU A 402 5.11 -1.12 8.37
N SER A 403 5.19 -2.21 9.16
CA SER A 403 4.23 -2.51 10.23
C SER A 403 4.17 -1.46 11.34
N ASP A 404 5.28 -0.78 11.60
CA ASP A 404 5.36 0.34 12.55
C ASP A 404 4.41 1.48 12.15
N GLU A 405 4.36 1.79 10.86
CA GLU A 405 3.46 2.83 10.36
C GLU A 405 2.03 2.31 10.15
N ILE A 406 1.85 1.10 9.62
CA ILE A 406 0.53 0.49 9.42
C ILE A 406 -0.26 0.38 10.73
N LEU A 407 0.41 0.01 11.83
CA LEU A 407 -0.22 -0.19 13.14
C LEU A 407 -0.29 1.10 13.97
N HIS A 408 0.11 2.24 13.40
CA HIS A 408 0.05 3.52 14.10
C HIS A 408 -1.41 3.94 14.30
N VAL A 409 -1.73 4.40 15.51
CA VAL A 409 -3.07 4.90 15.93
C VAL A 409 -3.67 5.99 15.03
N ARG A 410 -2.86 6.63 14.16
CA ARG A 410 -3.31 7.67 13.24
C ARG A 410 -4.20 7.13 12.11
N TYR A 411 -4.17 5.82 11.87
CA TYR A 411 -5.05 5.14 10.91
C TYR A 411 -6.40 4.72 11.51
N GLN A 412 -6.71 5.15 12.74
CA GLN A 412 -8.04 4.97 13.32
C GLN A 412 -9.11 5.59 12.40
N LEU A 413 -10.11 4.78 12.04
CA LEU A 413 -11.24 5.18 11.22
C LEU A 413 -12.50 5.16 12.09
N ILE A 414 -13.25 6.27 12.10
CA ILE A 414 -14.46 6.43 12.92
C ILE A 414 -15.64 6.73 11.99
N TYR A 415 -16.70 5.92 12.05
CA TYR A 415 -17.96 6.19 11.36
C TYR A 415 -18.98 6.75 12.35
N THR A 416 -19.42 7.98 12.11
CA THR A 416 -20.53 8.61 12.83
C THR A 416 -21.86 8.06 12.33
N ILE A 417 -22.79 7.74 13.23
CA ILE A 417 -24.12 7.20 12.91
C ILE A 417 -25.17 8.01 13.65
N GLY A 418 -26.31 8.26 13.01
CA GLY A 418 -27.40 9.08 13.55
C GLY A 418 -27.43 10.47 12.91
N ASP A 419 -28.28 11.33 13.47
CA ASP A 419 -28.43 12.70 13.03
C ASP A 419 -27.24 13.57 13.47
N GLN A 420 -26.91 14.57 12.66
CA GLN A 420 -25.92 15.56 13.04
C GLN A 420 -26.46 16.40 14.20
N LEU A 421 -25.78 16.34 15.34
CA LEU A 421 -26.09 17.14 16.52
C LEU A 421 -25.16 18.35 16.58
N SER A 422 -25.65 19.46 17.14
CA SER A 422 -24.80 20.59 17.52
C SER A 422 -23.85 20.19 18.64
N LEU A 423 -22.66 20.78 18.65
CA LEU A 423 -21.72 20.61 19.76
C LEU A 423 -22.26 21.30 21.02
N ASP A 424 -21.95 20.75 22.19
CA ASP A 424 -22.26 21.42 23.46
C ASP A 424 -21.61 22.79 23.50
N ALA A 425 -22.38 23.81 23.88
CA ALA A 425 -21.94 25.21 23.90
C ALA A 425 -21.38 25.70 22.54
N ASP A 426 -21.92 25.19 21.42
CA ASP A 426 -21.53 25.41 20.02
C ASP A 426 -20.83 26.77 19.73
N SER A 427 -21.59 27.87 19.68
CA SER A 427 -21.07 29.21 19.39
C SER A 427 -20.12 29.73 20.48
N LEU A 428 -20.29 29.29 21.72
CA LEU A 428 -19.43 29.66 22.83
C LEU A 428 -18.03 29.04 22.69
N ARG A 429 -17.89 27.80 22.20
CA ARG A 429 -16.58 27.19 21.92
C ARG A 429 -15.77 28.05 20.94
N TRP A 430 -16.36 28.37 19.80
CA TRP A 430 -15.71 29.20 18.78
C TRP A 430 -15.28 30.56 19.35
N THR A 431 -16.18 31.25 20.04
CA THR A 431 -15.89 32.58 20.59
C THR A 431 -14.87 32.54 21.72
N MET A 432 -14.93 31.54 22.62
CA MET A 432 -13.97 31.38 23.72
C MET A 432 -12.56 31.07 23.22
N LEU A 433 -12.41 30.18 22.24
CA LEU A 433 -11.09 29.87 21.67
C LEU A 433 -10.46 31.10 21.00
N GLN A 434 -11.26 31.93 20.32
CA GLN A 434 -10.77 33.20 19.76
C GLN A 434 -10.35 34.20 20.85
N ARG A 435 -11.13 34.34 21.93
CA ARG A 435 -10.79 35.20 23.08
C ARG A 435 -9.45 34.77 23.69
N ILE A 436 -9.23 33.46 23.84
CA ILE A 436 -7.97 32.89 24.33
C ILE A 436 -6.83 33.18 23.35
N PHE A 437 -7.03 33.04 22.04
CA PHE A 437 -6.01 33.41 21.06
C PHE A 437 -5.66 34.90 21.08
N ARG A 438 -6.61 35.82 21.30
CA ARG A 438 -6.30 37.24 21.48
C ARG A 438 -5.39 37.47 22.69
N LEU A 439 -5.64 36.76 23.79
CA LEU A 439 -4.78 36.81 24.98
C LEU A 439 -3.38 36.27 24.66
N ILE A 440 -3.29 35.12 23.98
CA ILE A 440 -2.02 34.53 23.53
C ILE A 440 -1.25 35.50 22.64
N LYS A 441 -1.91 36.14 21.67
CA LYS A 441 -1.30 37.13 20.77
C LYS A 441 -0.58 38.24 21.54
N ARG A 442 -1.15 38.74 22.64
CA ARG A 442 -0.56 39.79 23.48
C ARG A 442 0.67 39.30 24.25
N ARG A 443 0.69 38.02 24.65
CA ARG A 443 1.77 37.41 25.45
C ARG A 443 2.86 36.72 24.64
N ALA A 444 2.55 36.29 23.42
CA ALA A 444 3.40 35.40 22.61
C ALA A 444 4.82 35.94 22.44
N LYS A 445 4.97 37.24 22.17
CA LYS A 445 6.29 37.87 22.00
C LYS A 445 7.11 37.83 23.30
N THR A 446 6.58 38.37 24.40
CA THR A 446 7.27 38.40 25.70
C THR A 446 7.57 37.01 26.22
N PHE A 447 6.67 36.06 25.97
CA PHE A 447 6.88 34.66 26.31
C PHE A 447 8.04 34.06 25.51
N ALA A 448 8.07 34.25 24.19
CA ALA A 448 9.11 33.71 23.33
C ALA A 448 10.49 34.35 23.56
N GLU A 449 10.54 35.62 23.98
CA GLU A 449 11.77 36.29 24.43
C GLU A 449 12.32 35.66 25.72
N THR A 450 11.45 35.11 26.58
CA THR A 450 11.85 34.45 27.84
C THR A 450 12.20 32.98 27.63
N PHE A 451 11.46 32.29 26.76
CA PHE A 451 11.56 30.85 26.50
C PHE A 451 11.90 30.56 25.03
N GLU A 452 13.03 31.08 24.56
CA GLU A 452 13.45 31.03 23.15
C GLU A 452 13.66 29.60 22.62
N ARG A 453 14.06 28.65 23.49
CA ARG A 453 14.31 27.26 23.06
C ARG A 453 13.04 26.42 23.04
N GLU A 454 12.08 26.79 23.89
CA GLU A 454 10.85 26.04 24.13
C GLU A 454 9.66 26.60 23.34
N SER A 455 9.89 27.66 22.56
CA SER A 455 8.89 28.26 21.69
C SER A 455 9.48 28.74 20.36
N GLU A 456 8.65 28.79 19.32
CA GLU A 456 9.00 29.44 18.06
C GLU A 456 8.11 30.66 17.91
N PHE A 457 8.71 31.81 17.62
CA PHE A 457 7.99 33.04 17.34
C PHE A 457 8.59 33.72 16.12
N HIS A 458 7.75 33.94 15.11
CA HIS A 458 8.10 34.75 13.96
C HIS A 458 7.15 35.94 13.88
N ALA A 459 7.70 37.13 14.10
CA ALA A 459 7.04 38.36 13.72
C ALA A 459 6.90 38.38 12.19
N ILE A 460 5.74 38.79 11.70
CA ILE A 460 5.54 39.02 10.27
C ILE A 460 6.00 40.46 10.00
N ASP A 461 7.04 40.62 9.19
CA ASP A 461 7.49 41.94 8.72
C ASP A 461 6.43 42.48 7.75
N GLY A 462 5.54 43.34 8.26
CA GLY A 462 4.47 43.92 7.48
C GLY A 462 3.76 45.05 8.22
N SER A 463 3.23 45.98 7.43
CA SER A 463 2.56 47.23 7.80
C SER A 463 1.39 47.13 8.79
N TYR A 464 1.03 45.91 9.22
CA TYR A 464 -0.18 45.62 9.97
C TYR A 464 0.08 44.77 11.23
N GLN A 465 0.23 45.42 12.40
CA GLN A 465 0.33 44.76 13.73
C GLN A 465 -0.93 43.96 14.18
N SER A 466 -1.97 43.88 13.34
CA SER A 466 -3.21 43.15 13.61
C SER A 466 -3.15 41.66 13.33
N GLU A 467 -2.11 41.18 12.65
CA GLU A 467 -1.96 39.77 12.31
C GLU A 467 -1.58 38.94 13.55
N PHE A 468 -2.08 37.71 13.63
CA PHE A 468 -1.64 36.78 14.66
C PHE A 468 -0.22 36.30 14.32
N PRO A 469 0.76 36.41 15.23
CA PRO A 469 2.14 36.03 14.94
C PRO A 469 2.24 34.52 14.73
N HIS A 470 3.20 34.06 13.93
CA HIS A 470 3.46 32.63 13.86
C HIS A 470 4.09 32.19 15.19
N PHE A 471 3.30 31.52 16.02
CA PHE A 471 3.68 31.13 17.37
C PHE A 471 3.46 29.64 17.58
N ARG A 472 4.49 28.95 18.09
CA ARG A 472 4.43 27.54 18.46
C ARG A 472 5.07 27.31 19.82
N LEU A 473 4.53 26.34 20.55
CA LEU A 473 5.08 25.85 21.81
C LEU A 473 5.66 24.46 21.61
N LEU A 474 6.92 24.28 21.98
CA LEU A 474 7.68 23.05 21.76
C LEU A 474 7.74 22.18 23.01
N ASP A 475 7.78 22.78 24.19
CA ASP A 475 7.93 22.06 25.46
C ASP A 475 6.61 21.96 26.24
N ARG A 476 6.25 20.72 26.57
CA ARG A 476 5.02 20.38 27.31
C ARG A 476 5.05 20.84 28.76
N ASN A 477 6.22 20.78 29.40
CA ASN A 477 6.37 21.14 30.81
C ASN A 477 6.24 22.66 30.98
N ILE A 478 6.93 23.44 30.15
CA ILE A 478 6.85 24.90 30.15
C ILE A 478 5.44 25.40 29.86
N TYR A 479 4.70 24.70 28.99
CA TYR A 479 3.28 24.99 28.78
C TYR A 479 2.47 24.90 30.08
N SER A 480 2.64 23.82 30.86
CA SER A 480 1.88 23.58 32.08
C SER A 480 2.36 24.39 33.30
N THR A 481 3.66 24.67 33.40
CA THR A 481 4.23 25.36 34.58
C THR A 481 4.26 26.88 34.44
N GLU A 482 4.40 27.41 33.22
CA GLU A 482 4.62 28.85 33.01
C GLU A 482 3.51 29.47 32.14
N PHE A 483 3.25 28.89 30.96
CA PHE A 483 2.36 29.51 29.97
C PHE A 483 0.90 29.55 30.45
N VAL A 484 0.33 28.40 30.81
CA VAL A 484 -1.07 28.29 31.24
C VAL A 484 -1.31 29.06 32.55
N PRO A 485 -0.49 28.93 33.61
CA PRO A 485 -0.68 29.71 34.83
C PRO A 485 -0.69 31.22 34.58
N THR A 486 0.18 31.72 33.70
CA THR A 486 0.20 33.15 33.31
C THR A 486 -1.10 33.57 32.62
N LEU A 487 -1.61 32.75 31.68
CA LEU A 487 -2.90 33.03 31.02
C LEU A 487 -4.07 33.04 32.02
N VAL A 488 -4.09 32.09 32.95
CA VAL A 488 -5.13 32.00 33.98
C VAL A 488 -5.07 33.20 34.92
N GLN A 489 -3.87 33.64 35.32
CA GLN A 489 -3.71 34.86 36.11
C GLN A 489 -4.27 36.08 35.37
N ASP A 490 -3.93 36.25 34.09
CA ASP A 490 -4.46 37.36 33.28
C ASP A 490 -5.99 37.36 33.15
N ILE A 491 -6.60 36.19 33.08
CA ILE A 491 -8.06 36.04 33.05
C ILE A 491 -8.66 36.46 34.39
N LEU A 492 -8.12 35.95 35.50
CA LEU A 492 -8.63 36.22 36.84
C LEU A 492 -8.32 37.64 37.34
N ASP A 493 -7.29 38.29 36.79
CA ASP A 493 -6.93 39.68 37.06
C ASP A 493 -7.70 40.68 36.19
N GLY A 494 -8.49 40.18 35.22
CA GLY A 494 -9.27 41.03 34.30
C GLY A 494 -8.44 41.69 33.20
N HIS A 495 -7.20 41.23 32.95
CA HIS A 495 -6.38 41.66 31.82
C HIS A 495 -6.87 41.07 30.48
N ALA A 496 -7.66 40.00 30.54
CA ALA A 496 -8.40 39.44 29.41
C ALA A 496 -9.71 40.23 29.17
N ALA A 497 -9.63 41.35 28.46
CA ALA A 497 -10.77 42.26 28.23
C ALA A 497 -12.07 41.59 27.74
N ASP A 498 -11.97 40.46 27.03
CA ASP A 498 -13.11 39.73 26.46
C ASP A 498 -13.56 38.50 27.29
N ILE A 499 -12.88 38.19 28.41
CA ILE A 499 -13.20 37.06 29.29
C ILE A 499 -13.41 37.61 30.71
N ASN A 500 -14.64 37.53 31.20
CA ASN A 500 -14.97 38.01 32.55
C ASN A 500 -15.59 36.88 33.37
N ILE A 501 -14.85 36.39 34.36
CA ILE A 501 -15.31 35.38 35.31
C ILE A 501 -15.70 36.10 36.60
N PRO A 502 -16.98 36.15 36.98
CA PRO A 502 -17.37 36.72 38.26
C PRO A 502 -16.99 35.76 39.39
N PHE A 503 -16.12 36.16 40.33
CA PHE A 503 -15.78 35.35 41.50
C PHE A 503 -15.48 36.19 42.73
N LYS A 504 -15.69 35.62 43.92
CA LYS A 504 -15.21 36.19 45.19
C LYS A 504 -13.74 35.87 45.37
N LYS A 505 -12.95 36.78 45.95
CA LYS A 505 -11.50 36.61 46.15
C LYS A 505 -11.12 35.28 46.84
N GLU A 506 -11.96 34.78 47.73
CA GLU A 506 -11.78 33.48 48.42
C GLU A 506 -11.83 32.26 47.48
N HIS A 507 -12.52 32.35 46.34
CA HIS A 507 -12.63 31.27 45.35
C HIS A 507 -11.49 31.28 44.31
N ARG A 508 -10.58 32.26 44.37
CA ARG A 508 -9.49 32.37 43.38
C ARG A 508 -8.60 31.11 43.31
N PRO A 509 -8.10 30.55 44.42
CA PRO A 509 -7.23 29.37 44.36
C PRO A 509 -7.97 28.14 43.82
N LEU A 510 -9.27 28.03 44.11
CA LEU A 510 -10.14 26.97 43.59
C LEU A 510 -10.23 27.07 42.06
N LEU A 511 -10.49 28.26 41.51
CA LEU A 511 -10.59 28.49 40.07
C LEU A 511 -9.26 28.30 39.34
N GLU A 512 -8.14 28.78 39.91
CA GLU A 512 -6.81 28.57 39.36
C GLU A 512 -6.50 27.07 39.25
N ARG A 513 -6.77 26.32 40.31
CA ARG A 513 -6.57 24.86 40.33
C ARG A 513 -7.51 24.15 39.36
N PHE A 514 -8.78 24.54 39.33
CA PHE A 514 -9.79 23.99 38.41
C PHE A 514 -9.43 24.21 36.94
N MET A 515 -8.81 25.33 36.56
CA MET A 515 -8.41 25.54 35.16
C MET A 515 -7.07 24.88 34.80
N THR A 516 -6.15 24.73 35.75
CA THR A 516 -4.76 24.34 35.46
C THR A 516 -4.45 22.85 35.69
N LYS A 517 -5.13 22.16 36.61
CA LYS A 517 -4.81 20.77 37.00
C LYS A 517 -5.74 19.77 36.33
N GLU A 518 -5.17 18.70 35.77
CA GLU A 518 -5.95 17.59 35.20
C GLU A 518 -6.78 16.90 36.29
N GLU A 519 -6.13 16.48 37.38
CA GLU A 519 -6.80 15.89 38.54
C GLU A 519 -7.26 16.96 39.54
N VAL A 520 -8.58 17.04 39.73
CA VAL A 520 -9.24 17.90 40.71
C VAL A 520 -10.13 17.02 41.58
N SER A 521 -10.16 17.26 42.89
CA SER A 521 -10.95 16.43 43.80
C SER A 521 -12.45 16.62 43.55
N GLN A 522 -13.26 15.58 43.84
CA GLN A 522 -14.71 15.67 43.67
C GLN A 522 -15.31 16.85 44.45
N SER A 523 -14.83 17.08 45.69
CA SER A 523 -15.28 18.22 46.50
C SER A 523 -14.98 19.58 45.86
N GLU A 524 -13.85 19.73 45.16
CA GLU A 524 -13.52 20.98 44.44
C GLU A 524 -14.40 21.13 43.19
N MET A 525 -14.66 20.04 42.45
CA MET A 525 -15.57 20.03 41.31
C MET A 525 -16.99 20.44 41.72
N ASP A 526 -17.51 19.84 42.80
CA ASP A 526 -18.85 20.12 43.32
C ASP A 526 -18.98 21.59 43.77
N GLN A 527 -17.93 22.16 44.37
CA GLN A 527 -17.91 23.57 44.76
C GLN A 527 -17.97 24.51 43.54
N VAL A 528 -17.18 24.25 42.50
CA VAL A 528 -17.23 25.08 41.28
C VAL A 528 -18.58 24.91 40.57
N GLN A 529 -19.11 23.69 40.52
CA GLN A 529 -20.43 23.43 39.95
C GLN A 529 -21.52 24.21 40.70
N GLN A 530 -21.58 24.12 42.03
CA GLN A 530 -22.55 24.88 42.85
C GLN A 530 -22.49 26.39 42.64
N LEU A 531 -21.32 26.94 42.31
CA LEU A 531 -21.16 28.37 42.08
C LEU A 531 -21.63 28.82 40.69
N TYR A 532 -21.57 27.96 39.68
CA TYR A 532 -21.67 28.37 38.28
C TYR A 532 -22.66 27.58 37.43
N GLU A 533 -23.15 26.41 37.84
CA GLU A 533 -23.89 25.43 37.02
C GLU A 533 -24.98 26.03 36.12
N ASP A 534 -25.77 26.97 36.64
CA ASP A 534 -26.87 27.63 35.91
C ASP A 534 -26.44 28.87 35.08
N THR A 535 -25.14 29.12 34.95
CA THR A 535 -24.59 30.31 34.30
C THR A 535 -23.82 29.96 33.02
N VAL A 536 -23.72 30.92 32.08
CA VAL A 536 -22.88 30.78 30.89
C VAL A 536 -21.40 30.55 31.27
N THR A 537 -20.97 31.13 32.40
CA THR A 537 -19.62 31.00 32.94
C THR A 537 -19.23 29.56 33.25
N TRP A 538 -20.18 28.68 33.57
CA TRP A 538 -19.89 27.24 33.74
C TRP A 538 -19.33 26.62 32.46
N ASN A 539 -19.98 26.88 31.32
CA ASN A 539 -19.50 26.39 30.04
C ASN A 539 -18.16 27.03 29.64
N GLU A 540 -17.97 28.32 29.91
CA GLU A 540 -16.69 29.01 29.69
C GLU A 540 -15.55 28.36 30.50
N LEU A 541 -15.80 28.07 31.78
CA LEU A 541 -14.85 27.40 32.68
C LEU A 541 -14.52 25.98 32.21
N LEU A 542 -15.52 25.20 31.79
CA LEU A 542 -15.31 23.85 31.27
C LEU A 542 -14.50 23.86 29.97
N ILE A 543 -14.76 24.80 29.05
CA ILE A 543 -13.99 24.97 27.82
C ILE A 543 -12.54 25.33 28.17
N MET A 544 -12.32 26.30 29.05
CA MET A 544 -10.97 26.70 29.49
C MET A 544 -10.23 25.54 30.16
N ARG A 545 -10.88 24.80 31.05
CA ARG A 545 -10.32 23.59 31.68
C ARG A 545 -9.95 22.53 30.64
N GLY A 546 -10.82 22.26 29.66
CA GLY A 546 -10.55 21.35 28.54
C GLY A 546 -9.35 21.76 27.69
N LEU A 547 -9.17 23.06 27.48
CA LEU A 547 -8.04 23.61 26.72
C LEU A 547 -6.72 23.55 27.49
N PHE A 548 -6.76 23.92 28.76
CA PHE A 548 -5.59 24.16 29.61
C PHE A 548 -5.12 22.89 30.34
N ALA A 549 -5.97 22.31 31.18
CA ALA A 549 -5.61 21.16 32.02
C ALA A 549 -5.34 19.90 31.19
N TYR A 550 -6.16 19.65 30.17
CA TYR A 550 -6.01 18.51 29.25
C TYR A 550 -5.12 18.82 28.03
N GLN A 551 -4.50 20.01 28.01
CA GLN A 551 -3.44 20.38 27.08
C GLN A 551 -3.85 20.35 25.60
N THR A 552 -5.15 20.46 25.32
CA THR A 552 -5.69 20.56 23.96
C THR A 552 -5.11 21.78 23.24
N LEU A 553 -4.93 22.89 23.95
CA LEU A 553 -4.30 24.09 23.40
C LEU A 553 -2.80 23.87 23.10
N PHE A 554 -2.06 23.19 23.98
CA PHE A 554 -0.66 22.81 23.69
C PHE A 554 -0.58 21.94 22.44
N HIS A 555 -1.44 20.94 22.32
CA HIS A 555 -1.48 20.06 21.16
C HIS A 555 -1.67 20.82 19.86
N ALA A 556 -2.52 21.85 19.84
CA ALA A 556 -2.71 22.70 18.67
C ALA A 556 -1.50 23.60 18.39
N LEU A 557 -0.99 24.30 19.41
CA LEU A 557 0.17 25.21 19.29
C LEU A 557 1.48 24.48 18.97
N ASN A 558 1.60 23.19 19.29
CA ASN A 558 2.77 22.41 18.95
C ASN A 558 2.82 21.99 17.47
N LYS A 559 1.67 21.91 16.78
CA LYS A 559 1.64 21.48 15.38
C LYS A 559 2.21 22.52 14.43
N ARG A 560 2.77 22.04 13.31
CA ARG A 560 3.25 22.87 12.19
C ARG A 560 2.14 23.10 11.18
N TRP A 561 1.78 24.36 10.97
CA TRP A 561 0.89 24.76 9.88
C TRP A 561 1.47 24.36 8.52
N ARG A 562 0.61 23.93 7.59
CA ARG A 562 0.95 23.42 6.25
C ARG A 562 1.82 22.16 6.19
N VAL A 563 2.14 21.57 7.35
CA VAL A 563 2.85 20.28 7.43
C VAL A 563 1.99 19.26 8.16
N ASN A 564 1.41 19.63 9.31
CA ASN A 564 0.54 18.76 10.09
C ASN A 564 -0.94 19.08 9.84
N TYR A 565 -1.29 20.32 9.53
CA TYR A 565 -2.67 20.77 9.37
C TYR A 565 -2.79 22.00 8.46
N GLY A 566 -4.00 22.25 7.98
CA GLY A 566 -4.37 23.45 7.23
C GLY A 566 -5.78 23.34 6.66
N VAL A 567 -6.31 24.44 6.13
CA VAL A 567 -7.56 24.43 5.36
C VAL A 567 -7.25 24.05 3.91
N ARG A 568 -8.10 23.22 3.31
CA ARG A 568 -7.93 22.79 1.93
C ARG A 568 -8.42 23.87 0.97
N GLU A 569 -7.55 24.32 0.07
CA GLU A 569 -7.93 25.21 -1.02
C GLU A 569 -9.00 24.57 -1.92
N ASN A 570 -10.00 25.36 -2.33
CA ASN A 570 -11.11 24.95 -3.20
C ASN A 570 -11.96 23.78 -2.65
N SER A 571 -12.02 23.61 -1.33
CA SER A 571 -12.97 22.69 -0.68
C SER A 571 -14.22 23.42 -0.23
N THR A 572 -15.36 22.73 -0.26
CA THR A 572 -16.58 23.19 0.43
C THR A 572 -16.44 23.15 1.95
N LYS A 573 -15.45 22.43 2.48
CA LYS A 573 -15.17 22.37 3.92
C LYS A 573 -14.23 23.50 4.31
N LEU A 574 -14.68 24.31 5.26
CA LEU A 574 -13.94 25.46 5.82
C LEU A 574 -13.12 25.07 7.06
N MET A 575 -13.23 23.82 7.52
CA MET A 575 -12.47 23.31 8.66
C MET A 575 -11.05 22.90 8.27
N ALA A 576 -10.10 23.06 9.20
CA ALA A 576 -8.77 22.51 9.06
C ALA A 576 -8.79 20.98 9.03
N VAL A 577 -7.96 20.41 8.17
CA VAL A 577 -7.77 18.96 8.02
C VAL A 577 -6.32 18.58 8.27
N PRO A 578 -6.03 17.32 8.62
CA PRO A 578 -4.66 16.81 8.71
C PRO A 578 -3.95 16.87 7.35
N PHE A 579 -2.65 17.16 7.35
CA PHE A 579 -1.81 17.13 6.16
C PHE A 579 -1.00 15.84 6.12
N ARG A 580 -0.91 15.22 4.93
CA ARG A 580 -0.13 13.99 4.70
C ARG A 580 1.33 14.26 4.39
N ALA A 581 1.60 15.44 3.86
CA ALA A 581 2.91 15.97 3.57
C ALA A 581 2.82 17.51 3.58
N LYS A 582 3.95 18.18 3.43
CA LYS A 582 3.97 19.64 3.26
C LYS A 582 3.04 20.03 2.11
N ASP A 583 2.08 20.91 2.39
CA ASP A 583 1.09 21.43 1.44
C ASP A 583 0.12 20.40 0.86
N VAL A 584 0.08 19.18 1.40
CA VAL A 584 -0.80 18.12 0.92
C VAL A 584 -1.85 17.80 1.98
N ALA A 585 -2.99 18.49 1.90
CA ALA A 585 -4.15 18.25 2.75
C ALA A 585 -4.73 16.84 2.53
N SER A 586 -5.19 16.20 3.61
CA SER A 586 -5.95 14.96 3.51
C SER A 586 -7.34 15.23 2.94
N GLU A 587 -7.75 14.43 1.95
CA GLU A 587 -9.03 14.63 1.26
C GLU A 587 -10.25 14.25 2.10
N ARG A 588 -10.09 13.31 3.03
CA ARG A 588 -11.20 12.65 3.75
C ARG A 588 -11.02 12.61 5.27
N ALA A 589 -9.83 12.95 5.78
CA ALA A 589 -9.57 12.89 7.21
C ALA A 589 -9.96 14.22 7.87
N GLU A 590 -10.50 14.14 9.07
CA GLU A 590 -10.87 15.27 9.92
C GLU A 590 -10.27 15.04 11.31
N PHE A 591 -10.15 16.12 12.09
CA PHE A 591 -9.74 16.00 13.49
C PHE A 591 -10.92 15.51 14.32
N GLY A 592 -10.76 14.37 15.01
CA GLY A 592 -11.83 13.78 15.80
C GLY A 592 -12.20 14.57 17.06
N HIS A 593 -11.28 15.34 17.63
CA HIS A 593 -11.56 16.19 18.78
C HIS A 593 -12.06 17.57 18.32
N PRO A 594 -13.26 18.02 18.73
CA PRO A 594 -13.86 19.26 18.22
C PRO A 594 -13.00 20.49 18.52
N ASP A 595 -12.51 20.64 19.74
CA ASP A 595 -11.69 21.81 20.09
C ASP A 595 -10.35 21.83 19.34
N VAL A 596 -9.74 20.68 19.05
CA VAL A 596 -8.54 20.61 18.19
C VAL A 596 -8.89 21.07 16.78
N ALA A 597 -10.02 20.60 16.24
CA ALA A 597 -10.49 21.02 14.92
C ALA A 597 -10.68 22.55 14.88
N ILE A 598 -11.37 23.12 15.87
CA ILE A 598 -11.62 24.57 15.97
C ILE A 598 -10.30 25.35 16.10
N LEU A 599 -9.42 24.97 17.04
CA LEU A 599 -8.13 25.65 17.26
C LEU A 599 -7.29 25.68 15.97
N LEU A 600 -7.19 24.53 15.29
CA LEU A 600 -6.40 24.42 14.06
C LEU A 600 -7.06 25.13 12.88
N THR A 601 -8.39 25.19 12.81
CA THR A 601 -9.13 26.01 11.83
C THR A 601 -8.82 27.49 12.04
N LEU A 602 -8.99 27.99 13.28
CA LEU A 602 -8.69 29.38 13.62
C LEU A 602 -7.23 29.75 13.30
N LEU A 603 -6.26 28.94 13.73
CA LEU A 603 -4.85 29.17 13.41
C LEU A 603 -4.58 29.14 11.90
N SER A 604 -5.23 28.23 11.16
CA SER A 604 -5.04 28.15 9.71
C SER A 604 -5.45 29.46 9.03
N TYR A 605 -6.61 30.00 9.40
CA TYR A 605 -7.10 31.26 8.85
C TYR A 605 -6.36 32.48 9.38
N TYR A 606 -5.90 32.47 10.62
CA TYR A 606 -5.04 33.52 11.15
C TYR A 606 -3.71 33.61 10.38
N TYR A 607 -3.17 32.46 9.93
CA TYR A 607 -1.94 32.42 9.16
C TYR A 607 -2.13 32.64 7.64
N SER A 608 -3.19 32.09 7.05
CA SER A 608 -3.47 32.27 5.61
C SER A 608 -4.10 33.62 5.29
N GLY A 609 -4.90 34.16 6.22
CA GLY A 609 -5.91 35.15 5.94
C GLY A 609 -7.13 34.57 5.22
N LEU A 610 -8.18 35.37 5.15
CA LEU A 610 -9.42 35.11 4.43
C LEU A 610 -9.27 35.43 2.95
N SER A 611 -9.87 34.59 2.09
CA SER A 611 -10.00 34.88 0.67
C SER A 611 -10.99 36.03 0.43
N HIS A 612 -10.93 36.63 -0.76
CA HIS A 612 -11.87 37.71 -1.12
C HIS A 612 -13.32 37.20 -1.13
N GLU A 613 -13.55 35.96 -1.59
CA GLU A 613 -14.88 35.32 -1.60
C GLU A 613 -15.41 35.03 -0.19
N GLN A 614 -14.51 34.65 0.73
CA GLN A 614 -14.83 34.46 2.14
C GLN A 614 -15.19 35.80 2.79
N LEU A 615 -14.41 36.85 2.55
CA LEU A 615 -14.73 38.20 3.02
C LEU A 615 -16.07 38.69 2.46
N ASP A 616 -16.39 38.40 1.20
CA ASP A 616 -17.70 38.69 0.63
C ASP A 616 -18.84 38.03 1.40
N THR A 617 -18.66 36.78 1.80
CA THR A 617 -19.62 36.03 2.61
C THR A 617 -19.76 36.65 4.00
N VAL A 618 -18.64 37.00 4.63
CA VAL A 618 -18.61 37.65 5.94
C VAL A 618 -19.34 38.99 5.92
N PHE A 619 -19.13 39.82 4.90
CA PHE A 619 -19.81 41.11 4.78
C PHE A 619 -21.31 40.97 4.52
N LYS A 620 -21.74 39.96 3.76
CA LYS A 620 -23.17 39.64 3.59
C LYS A 620 -23.80 39.21 4.92
N SER A 621 -23.11 38.39 5.70
CA SER A 621 -23.56 37.98 7.03
C SER A 621 -23.66 39.17 7.98
N LEU A 622 -22.68 40.09 7.93
CA LEU A 622 -22.69 41.33 8.70
C LEU A 622 -23.89 42.21 8.34
N GLU A 623 -24.19 42.39 7.05
CA GLU A 623 -25.31 43.20 6.56
C GLU A 623 -26.67 42.71 7.10
N CYS A 624 -26.80 41.41 7.35
CA CYS A 624 -28.02 40.81 7.91
C CYS A 624 -28.14 40.95 9.43
N MET A 625 -27.15 41.51 10.13
CA MET A 625 -27.20 41.71 11.58
C MET A 625 -28.06 42.92 11.97
N GLN A 626 -28.60 42.91 13.19
CA GLN A 626 -29.37 44.06 13.70
C GLN A 626 -28.53 45.33 13.88
N ASN A 627 -27.24 45.20 14.24
CA ASN A 627 -26.34 46.31 14.51
C ASN A 627 -24.96 46.11 13.84
N PRO A 628 -24.88 46.17 12.50
CA PRO A 628 -23.65 45.85 11.76
C PRO A 628 -22.50 46.81 12.06
N ASP A 629 -22.78 48.11 12.29
CA ASP A 629 -21.73 49.08 12.66
C ASP A 629 -21.02 48.72 13.95
N ILE A 630 -21.74 48.25 14.98
CA ILE A 630 -21.15 47.92 16.28
C ILE A 630 -20.15 46.77 16.11
N GLU A 631 -20.52 45.75 15.36
CA GLU A 631 -19.65 44.60 15.11
C GLU A 631 -18.48 44.99 14.21
N TYR A 632 -18.71 45.78 13.16
CA TYR A 632 -17.66 46.32 12.31
C TYR A 632 -16.65 47.18 13.09
N GLN A 633 -17.10 47.99 14.07
CA GLN A 633 -16.19 48.72 14.97
C GLN A 633 -15.26 47.81 15.78
N LYS A 634 -15.73 46.62 16.18
CA LYS A 634 -14.87 45.63 16.86
C LYS A 634 -13.78 45.11 15.93
N TRP A 635 -14.11 44.89 14.65
CA TRP A 635 -13.12 44.46 13.66
C TRP A 635 -12.05 45.55 13.49
N LEU A 636 -12.47 46.82 13.44
CA LEU A 636 -11.57 47.97 13.35
C LEU A 636 -10.79 48.27 14.64
N SER A 637 -11.20 47.77 15.80
CA SER A 637 -10.39 47.91 17.02
C SER A 637 -9.21 46.94 17.06
N GLU A 638 -9.27 45.86 16.27
CA GLU A 638 -8.16 44.91 16.13
C GLU A 638 -7.19 45.29 15.01
N THR A 639 -7.57 46.22 14.12
CA THR A 639 -6.67 46.73 13.08
C THR A 639 -5.65 47.71 13.65
N PRO A 640 -4.41 47.69 13.14
CA PRO A 640 -3.34 48.53 13.61
C PRO A 640 -3.47 49.91 12.97
N CYS A 641 -3.02 50.96 13.65
CA CYS A 641 -3.16 52.33 13.16
C CYS A 641 -4.62 52.69 12.81
N LYS A 642 -5.57 52.40 13.71
CA LYS A 642 -6.99 52.83 13.59
C LYS A 642 -7.13 54.31 13.18
N GLU A 643 -6.18 55.14 13.60
CA GLU A 643 -6.08 56.56 13.27
C GLU A 643 -5.84 56.83 11.77
N ASN A 644 -5.15 55.92 11.07
CA ASN A 644 -4.83 56.01 9.64
C ASN A 644 -5.92 55.42 8.74
N ILE A 645 -6.99 54.87 9.31
CA ILE A 645 -8.12 54.35 8.53
C ILE A 645 -8.92 55.54 7.98
N PRO A 646 -9.11 55.65 6.65
CA PRO A 646 -9.89 56.71 6.02
C PRO A 646 -11.28 56.82 6.65
N SER A 647 -11.78 58.05 6.83
CA SER A 647 -13.09 58.30 7.43
C SER A 647 -14.24 57.58 6.70
N SER A 648 -14.10 57.35 5.39
CA SER A 648 -15.05 56.58 4.57
C SER A 648 -15.14 55.10 4.93
N LEU A 649 -14.10 54.51 5.54
CA LEU A 649 -14.05 53.10 5.94
C LEU A 649 -14.34 52.87 7.43
N ARG A 650 -14.65 53.94 8.17
CA ARG A 650 -14.85 53.86 9.63
C ARG A 650 -16.26 53.42 10.02
N SER A 651 -17.27 53.53 9.17
CA SER A 651 -18.61 53.00 9.42
C SER A 651 -18.96 51.97 8.36
N PHE A 652 -19.71 50.95 8.73
CA PHE A 652 -20.17 49.94 7.77
C PHE A 652 -21.09 50.56 6.72
N HIS A 653 -22.04 51.41 7.15
CA HIS A 653 -23.00 52.04 6.24
C HIS A 653 -22.37 53.06 5.27
N SER A 654 -21.15 53.54 5.53
CA SER A 654 -20.43 54.43 4.62
C SER A 654 -19.62 53.69 3.55
N ILE A 655 -19.56 52.36 3.61
CA ILE A 655 -18.77 51.53 2.69
C ILE A 655 -19.63 51.13 1.49
N ASN A 656 -19.22 51.54 0.30
CA ASN A 656 -19.81 51.04 -0.94
C ASN A 656 -19.12 49.73 -1.35
N LEU A 657 -19.70 48.59 -0.97
CA LEU A 657 -19.20 47.26 -1.34
C LEU A 657 -19.29 46.96 -2.86
N SER A 658 -19.99 47.80 -3.64
CA SER A 658 -20.00 47.71 -5.11
C SER A 658 -18.76 48.33 -5.76
N ASP A 659 -17.99 49.14 -5.03
CA ASP A 659 -16.73 49.71 -5.53
C ASP A 659 -15.61 48.65 -5.45
N TYR A 660 -15.30 48.05 -6.60
CA TYR A 660 -14.28 47.02 -6.74
C TYR A 660 -12.88 47.50 -6.30
N GLN A 661 -12.52 48.77 -6.52
CA GLN A 661 -11.19 49.27 -6.17
C GLN A 661 -11.05 49.48 -4.66
N LEU A 662 -12.04 50.13 -4.03
CA LEU A 662 -12.06 50.31 -2.58
C LEU A 662 -12.06 48.95 -1.86
N LYS A 663 -12.92 48.04 -2.32
CA LYS A 663 -13.07 46.69 -1.78
C LYS A 663 -11.76 45.90 -1.82
N ASN A 664 -11.13 45.77 -2.99
CA ASN A 664 -9.98 44.86 -3.17
C ASN A 664 -8.62 45.48 -2.88
N ARG A 665 -8.47 46.81 -2.96
CA ARG A 665 -7.18 47.48 -2.71
C ARG A 665 -7.03 48.05 -1.30
N GLN A 666 -8.13 48.30 -0.59
CA GLN A 666 -8.09 48.92 0.73
C GLN A 666 -8.76 48.06 1.80
N LEU A 667 -10.04 47.74 1.62
CA LEU A 667 -10.84 47.09 2.67
C LEU A 667 -10.42 45.63 2.92
N TYR A 668 -10.32 44.83 1.86
CA TYR A 668 -10.03 43.40 1.98
C TYR A 668 -8.61 43.11 2.45
N PRO A 669 -7.55 43.74 1.92
CA PRO A 669 -6.20 43.59 2.46
C PRO A 669 -6.14 43.92 3.94
N MET A 670 -6.82 44.99 4.38
CA MET A 670 -6.85 45.42 5.79
C MET A 670 -7.51 44.38 6.72
N LEU A 671 -8.59 43.74 6.28
CA LEU A 671 -9.39 42.85 7.13
C LEU A 671 -9.06 41.37 6.95
N SER A 672 -8.41 40.98 5.86
CA SER A 672 -8.13 39.59 5.50
C SER A 672 -7.43 38.80 6.61
N ARG A 673 -6.62 39.45 7.44
CA ARG A 673 -5.87 38.81 8.53
C ARG A 673 -6.25 39.30 9.92
N THR A 674 -7.41 39.94 10.05
CA THR A 674 -8.00 40.27 11.36
C THR A 674 -8.69 39.04 11.94
N CYS A 675 -8.65 38.89 13.26
CA CYS A 675 -9.14 37.68 13.92
C CYS A 675 -10.68 37.67 14.04
N GLN A 676 -11.30 38.84 14.14
CA GLN A 676 -12.73 39.01 14.43
C GLN A 676 -13.71 38.61 13.31
N PRO A 677 -13.45 38.85 12.01
CA PRO A 677 -14.39 38.49 10.93
C PRO A 677 -14.58 36.98 10.75
N LEU A 678 -13.71 36.15 11.34
CA LEU A 678 -13.74 34.69 11.24
C LEU A 678 -14.96 34.03 11.90
N ILE A 679 -15.67 34.70 12.80
CA ILE A 679 -16.91 34.17 13.43
C ILE A 679 -18.03 33.96 12.38
N PHE A 680 -17.93 34.65 11.24
CA PHE A 680 -18.96 34.68 10.20
C PHE A 680 -18.74 33.68 9.06
N ILE A 681 -17.76 32.80 9.23
CA ILE A 681 -17.36 31.72 8.31
C ILE A 681 -17.53 30.42 9.06
#